data_AF-A0A357QGN8-F1
#
_entry.id   AF-A0A357QGN8-F1
#
_cell.length_a   1.000
_cell.length_b   1.000
_cell.length_c   1.000
_cell.angle_alpha   90.00
_cell.angle_beta   90.00
_cell.angle_gamma   90.00
#
_symmetry.space_group_name_H-M   'P 1'
#
loop_
_entity.id
_entity.type
_entity.pdbx_description
1 polymer ?
#
loop_
_entity_poly.entity_id
_entity_poly.type
_entity_poly.pdbx_seq_one_letter_code
_entity_poly.pdbx_strand_id
1 'polypeptide(L)'
;MKKITITLILSCFFLALPYLMFSQDTGESKLKFIAKSFGVPADPHEIRYIQPNGTTITFFQKGDGAVNWCESKEGYAIIKNASGYFEYADNNSNGDLIPSGVLVSSDNEKKTSVEKAYLTNRNKGIPFSSEKIEQLRSDYQPDSKSGSAKAFPTSGTRNLLVILIQFPDAAATFPQSNFNNMMNQAGYNGTGSFQEYYLETSYGDLTVNSTVVGWYTAANPHDYYGKENDPDGARKQALAAEAVDAAEAGGVNFSIFDNDGNGYVDGVMVIHQGDGAEQGDLSNIWSHSWGLYGANARNYDGVNIQAYTMNPETSWGAMGKIGVLCHEFGHNLGLPDWYDTDYAESGGESEDLGNWDCMAGGSYNNGGSSPAHHNAYAKYLLNWIALPALTTAASITMPNVENNQVAYKYATTTTNEFFVIENRQQIGFDAYLPGHGLLIYHVDENYIEGAGNCINCDPTHQGMDMEEADGTIAHGAGDAFPAGATSFTDGTTPSAQSWAPANTSKPITNISETSQVIYFDFMGGSSAPTIVNVVHSPDPVYESSTVGVSADITDNGTINTAKCLWCTDGVTYGNVINMTLTGGNTYQTSTLIPAQTIGTTVYYKIEATDNTDETTTTPAYSYSVEAPSYCASTYTSAGSEYILNVTFNTINNASGDESASGYGDYTAQSTDVNLNSTHLLSVTINTLGAYTDHCWAYFDWDKSYTFDAEEAYDLGDITNVTAGVLSQNITIPEGATLGSTRMRINMEYNGDPGACDVDHAQEWGETEDYSLNIVAGVSTYSVTFNVSDGTSPIEGASVTFNGLTQPTNLSGQTIFTNVNVGTLLPYSISAANYNSTGGTLDVVDQNVTQNVTMIGIIATNITVEGTTPTSATISWDGEGATNYIIYFQKVGATTWTYNTSTSSPYVINNLEPNTNYNCRLKTYNGGIYSSYTSTVNFTTQDGAPVVATNVAVEGITATTATISWDGEGATNYIIYYQKVGATSWAYFSSTSSPYLMNNLEPNTNYNCRLRTLNAGVYTPYTSTVTFTTLDGAPVIASNVLVDATTATTATISWDGEGATNYIIYYKKESATSWSYKTSTTSPYTLTGLLPATNYNCRLRTYNGGVYSAYSSTVNFTTSSSKESIISENINVLDISCNVYPNPVVSNLKVAFNADVESEFSISIVDISGRKLRSIATMGNNGHNEIEFDVADLKTGIYFVNIECSYAKEVIRFIKCE
;
A
#
# COMPACT_ATOMS: atom_id res chain seq x y z
N MET A 1 32.16 -2.95 -49.43
CA MET A 1 31.89 -4.40 -49.25
C MET A 1 31.85 -4.71 -47.75
N LYS A 2 31.29 -5.86 -47.36
CA LYS A 2 30.83 -6.21 -46.00
C LYS A 2 31.94 -6.49 -44.96
N LYS A 3 31.54 -6.34 -43.67
CA LYS A 3 32.03 -6.97 -42.41
C LYS A 3 33.25 -6.33 -41.69
N ILE A 4 33.17 -5.88 -40.41
CA ILE A 4 32.93 -6.57 -39.09
C ILE A 4 34.26 -7.19 -38.55
N THR A 5 34.75 -7.01 -37.30
CA THR A 5 34.26 -6.24 -36.12
C THR A 5 35.35 -6.05 -35.02
N ILE A 6 35.34 -4.88 -34.37
CA ILE A 6 35.69 -4.48 -32.97
C ILE A 6 36.73 -5.29 -32.15
N THR A 7 37.73 -4.58 -31.57
CA THR A 7 38.22 -4.81 -30.18
C THR A 7 38.87 -3.54 -29.58
N LEU A 8 38.79 -3.43 -28.24
CA LEU A 8 39.63 -2.62 -27.30
C LEU A 8 39.31 -1.13 -27.00
N ILE A 9 38.96 -0.93 -25.72
CA ILE A 9 39.37 0.15 -24.78
C ILE A 9 38.86 1.58 -25.03
N LEU A 10 38.04 2.05 -24.09
CA LEU A 10 38.06 3.43 -23.61
C LEU A 10 38.21 3.43 -22.08
N SER A 11 39.09 4.28 -21.57
CA SER A 11 39.37 4.42 -20.13
C SER A 11 38.92 5.80 -19.64
N CYS A 12 38.56 5.86 -18.35
CA CYS A 12 38.50 7.09 -17.54
C CYS A 12 37.45 8.16 -17.92
N PHE A 13 36.23 8.00 -17.40
CA PHE A 13 35.55 9.06 -16.64
C PHE A 13 34.66 8.41 -15.58
N PHE A 14 35.07 8.49 -14.32
CA PHE A 14 34.31 8.01 -13.16
C PHE A 14 34.28 9.15 -12.13
N LEU A 15 33.11 9.71 -11.88
CA LEU A 15 32.76 10.44 -10.66
C LEU A 15 31.25 10.71 -10.64
N ALA A 16 30.60 10.34 -9.53
CA ALA A 16 29.24 10.70 -9.11
C ALA A 16 28.05 10.46 -10.09
N LEU A 17 27.39 9.31 -9.93
CA LEU A 17 25.94 9.11 -10.13
C LEU A 17 25.52 7.95 -9.20
N PRO A 18 24.51 8.10 -8.34
CA PRO A 18 24.08 7.02 -7.45
C PRO A 18 23.40 5.89 -8.23
N TYR A 19 23.62 4.66 -7.78
CA TYR A 19 23.01 3.45 -8.33
C TYR A 19 21.51 3.44 -7.97
N LEU A 20 20.62 3.77 -8.92
CA LEU A 20 19.26 3.22 -8.85
C LEU A 20 19.33 1.74 -9.26
N MET A 21 19.48 0.86 -8.27
CA MET A 21 19.05 -0.52 -8.45
C MET A 21 17.52 -0.55 -8.47
N PHE A 22 16.94 -0.67 -9.66
CA PHE A 22 15.66 -1.37 -9.78
C PHE A 22 15.94 -2.85 -9.49
N SER A 23 15.77 -3.28 -8.24
CA SER A 23 15.49 -4.68 -7.97
C SER A 23 14.17 -5.04 -8.65
N GLN A 24 14.10 -6.25 -9.21
CA GLN A 24 12.78 -6.83 -9.46
C GLN A 24 12.23 -7.22 -8.10
N ASP A 25 11.12 -6.59 -7.71
CA ASP A 25 10.45 -6.87 -6.46
C ASP A 25 9.87 -8.29 -6.49
N THR A 26 10.48 -9.19 -5.73
CA THR A 26 10.14 -10.63 -5.70
C THR A 26 9.00 -10.97 -4.74
N GLY A 27 8.44 -9.97 -4.04
CA GLY A 27 7.48 -10.21 -2.96
C GLY A 27 8.13 -10.75 -1.67
N GLU A 28 9.47 -10.70 -1.57
CA GLU A 28 10.20 -10.91 -0.33
C GLU A 28 10.18 -9.61 0.51
N SER A 29 10.24 -9.72 1.84
CA SER A 29 10.22 -8.57 2.75
C SER A 29 11.35 -7.56 2.46
N LYS A 30 11.12 -6.27 2.71
CA LYS A 30 12.14 -5.22 2.53
C LYS A 30 13.26 -5.28 3.57
N LEU A 31 13.05 -6.05 4.65
CA LEU A 31 14.05 -6.32 5.68
C LEU A 31 15.17 -7.22 5.17
N LYS A 32 16.41 -6.79 5.42
CA LYS A 32 17.51 -7.75 5.65
C LYS A 32 17.18 -8.44 6.98
N PHE A 33 16.90 -9.73 6.94
CA PHE A 33 16.51 -10.53 8.11
C PHE A 33 17.39 -10.23 9.34
N ILE A 34 16.76 -9.80 10.43
CA ILE A 34 17.48 -9.35 11.62
C ILE A 34 18.03 -10.59 12.34
N ALA A 35 19.36 -10.66 12.40
CA ALA A 35 20.08 -11.84 12.86
C ALA A 35 20.21 -11.95 14.39
N LYS A 36 19.60 -11.04 15.15
CA LYS A 36 19.57 -10.99 16.62
C LYS A 36 18.24 -10.40 17.09
N SER A 37 17.50 -11.13 17.91
CA SER A 37 16.36 -10.62 18.68
C SER A 37 16.65 -10.77 20.17
N PHE A 38 15.83 -10.16 21.02
CA PHE A 38 15.71 -10.57 22.41
C PHE A 38 14.35 -11.23 22.63
N GLY A 39 14.10 -11.81 23.80
CA GLY A 39 12.78 -12.35 24.15
C GLY A 39 11.83 -11.25 24.58
N VAL A 40 10.51 -11.49 24.48
CA VAL A 40 9.45 -10.55 24.91
C VAL A 40 9.78 -9.82 26.22
N PRO A 41 9.50 -8.50 26.36
CA PRO A 41 9.74 -7.78 27.61
C PRO A 41 8.92 -8.39 28.75
N ALA A 42 9.35 -8.15 30.00
CA ALA A 42 8.68 -8.67 31.19
C ALA A 42 7.19 -8.29 31.24
N ASP A 43 6.35 -9.21 31.73
CA ASP A 43 4.91 -8.99 31.86
C ASP A 43 4.64 -7.78 32.78
N PRO A 44 3.98 -6.71 32.32
CA PRO A 44 3.75 -5.49 33.10
C PRO A 44 2.73 -5.66 34.24
N HIS A 45 2.16 -6.84 34.46
CA HIS A 45 1.19 -7.10 35.52
C HIS A 45 1.81 -7.30 36.93
N GLU A 46 0.98 -7.16 37.97
CA GLU A 46 1.38 -7.33 39.38
C GLU A 46 1.71 -8.80 39.73
N ILE A 47 3.00 -9.12 39.86
CA ILE A 47 3.50 -10.42 40.32
C ILE A 47 3.22 -10.62 41.81
N ARG A 48 2.52 -11.70 42.16
CA ARG A 48 2.25 -12.11 43.54
C ARG A 48 3.09 -13.30 43.95
N TYR A 49 4.08 -13.06 44.81
CA TYR A 49 5.01 -14.09 45.27
C TYR A 49 4.81 -14.40 46.76
N ILE A 50 4.91 -15.68 47.13
CA ILE A 50 4.88 -16.14 48.53
C ILE A 50 6.33 -16.37 48.98
N GLN A 51 6.81 -15.51 49.87
CA GLN A 51 8.15 -15.65 50.44
C GLN A 51 8.29 -16.94 51.29
N PRO A 52 9.51 -17.46 51.52
CA PRO A 52 9.72 -18.71 52.26
C PRO A 52 9.18 -18.75 53.70
N ASN A 53 8.83 -17.61 54.29
CA ASN A 53 8.15 -17.52 55.60
C ASN A 53 6.60 -17.53 55.51
N GLY A 54 6.02 -17.71 54.32
CA GLY A 54 4.59 -17.66 54.05
C GLY A 54 4.01 -16.25 53.83
N THR A 55 4.84 -15.20 53.81
CA THR A 55 4.37 -13.82 53.56
C THR A 55 4.22 -13.58 52.07
N THR A 56 3.02 -13.22 51.61
CA THR A 56 2.82 -12.74 50.22
C THR A 56 3.37 -11.33 50.05
N ILE A 57 3.98 -11.06 48.91
CA ILE A 57 4.38 -9.72 48.43
C ILE A 57 3.84 -9.49 47.01
N THR A 58 3.82 -8.23 46.59
CA THR A 58 3.45 -7.83 45.22
C THR A 58 4.54 -6.94 44.64
N PHE A 59 4.99 -7.24 43.42
CA PHE A 59 6.03 -6.50 42.70
C PHE A 59 5.78 -6.53 41.18
N PHE A 60 6.54 -5.74 40.43
CA PHE A 60 6.61 -5.79 38.97
C PHE A 60 7.99 -6.32 38.57
N GLN A 61 8.07 -7.11 37.50
CA GLN A 61 9.33 -7.40 36.84
C GLN A 61 9.50 -6.38 35.70
N LYS A 62 10.75 -6.01 35.46
CA LYS A 62 11.16 -5.06 34.42
C LYS A 62 12.30 -5.67 33.64
N GLY A 63 12.50 -5.19 32.42
CA GLY A 63 13.54 -5.67 31.53
C GLY A 63 13.13 -6.87 30.67
N ASP A 64 14.10 -7.64 30.19
CA ASP A 64 13.94 -8.77 29.26
C ASP A 64 14.69 -10.04 29.71
N GLY A 65 14.74 -11.04 28.81
CA GLY A 65 15.40 -12.33 29.07
C GLY A 65 16.91 -12.28 29.35
N ALA A 66 17.58 -11.16 29.07
CA ALA A 66 19.01 -10.95 29.33
C ALA A 66 19.25 -10.04 30.55
N VAL A 67 18.46 -8.97 30.69
CA VAL A 67 18.59 -7.97 31.75
C VAL A 67 17.23 -7.72 32.34
N ASN A 68 16.97 -8.27 33.52
CA ASN A 68 15.73 -8.04 34.25
C ASN A 68 15.95 -7.79 35.74
N TRP A 69 15.06 -7.03 36.34
CA TRP A 69 15.02 -6.74 37.77
C TRP A 69 13.58 -6.71 38.28
N CYS A 70 13.41 -6.59 39.59
CA CYS A 70 12.10 -6.52 40.22
C CYS A 70 11.94 -5.20 40.97
N GLU A 71 10.75 -4.61 40.94
CA GLU A 71 10.41 -3.41 41.71
C GLU A 71 9.17 -3.62 42.58
N SER A 72 9.21 -3.15 43.83
CA SER A 72 8.00 -3.10 44.66
C SER A 72 6.92 -2.25 43.99
N LYS A 73 5.66 -2.45 44.36
CA LYS A 73 4.51 -1.63 43.91
C LYS A 73 4.69 -0.11 44.13
N GLU A 74 5.66 0.31 44.94
CA GLU A 74 6.00 1.71 45.16
C GLU A 74 7.19 2.23 44.32
N GLY A 75 7.78 1.40 43.43
CA GLY A 75 8.90 1.74 42.55
C GLY A 75 10.28 1.61 43.19
N TYR A 76 10.44 0.78 44.24
CA TYR A 76 11.76 0.50 44.83
C TYR A 76 12.30 -0.81 44.29
N ALA A 77 13.55 -0.82 43.80
CA ALA A 77 14.22 -2.06 43.40
C ALA A 77 14.26 -3.09 44.55
N ILE A 78 13.98 -4.35 44.23
CA ILE A 78 14.00 -5.50 45.14
C ILE A 78 14.78 -6.66 44.53
N ILE A 79 15.44 -7.46 45.36
CA ILE A 79 16.30 -8.56 44.90
C ILE A 79 16.16 -9.79 45.81
N LYS A 80 16.20 -11.00 45.24
CA LYS A 80 16.19 -12.26 46.00
C LYS A 80 17.55 -12.45 46.71
N ASN A 81 17.52 -12.64 48.03
CA ASN A 81 18.70 -13.01 48.82
C ASN A 81 19.02 -14.51 48.65
N ALA A 82 20.19 -14.94 49.16
CA ALA A 82 20.66 -16.33 49.07
C ALA A 82 19.78 -17.38 49.81
N SER A 83 18.72 -16.96 50.51
CA SER A 83 17.72 -17.81 51.16
C SER A 83 16.33 -17.73 50.48
N GLY A 84 16.22 -17.10 49.31
CA GLY A 84 14.98 -17.03 48.51
C GLY A 84 13.97 -15.97 48.96
N TYR A 85 14.36 -15.06 49.86
CA TYR A 85 13.53 -13.92 50.28
C TYR A 85 13.80 -12.70 49.41
N PHE A 86 12.77 -11.91 49.11
CA PHE A 86 12.95 -10.60 48.49
C PHE A 86 13.24 -9.55 49.57
N GLU A 87 14.33 -8.84 49.37
CA GLU A 87 14.73 -7.67 50.16
C GLU A 87 14.71 -6.45 49.26
N TYR A 88 14.49 -5.25 49.81
CA TYR A 88 14.77 -4.03 49.07
C TYR A 88 16.27 -4.00 48.71
N ALA A 89 16.60 -3.48 47.53
CA ALA A 89 17.99 -3.37 47.10
C ALA A 89 18.68 -2.14 47.74
N ASP A 90 19.98 -2.27 47.91
CA ASP A 90 20.95 -1.22 48.19
C ASP A 90 21.97 -1.22 47.04
N ASN A 91 22.57 -0.06 46.72
CA ASN A 91 23.66 -0.04 45.73
C ASN A 91 25.00 -0.32 46.43
N ASN A 92 25.81 -1.20 45.84
CA ASN A 92 27.19 -1.40 46.27
C ASN A 92 28.10 -0.23 45.82
N SER A 93 29.42 -0.32 46.05
CA SER A 93 30.38 0.73 45.67
C SER A 93 30.49 1.01 44.16
N ASN A 94 29.99 0.09 43.33
CA ASN A 94 30.03 0.13 41.87
C ASN A 94 28.66 0.54 41.28
N GLY A 95 27.63 0.65 42.13
CA GLY A 95 26.26 0.94 41.72
C GLY A 95 25.35 -0.29 41.60
N ASP A 96 25.85 -1.52 41.79
CA ASP A 96 25.05 -2.73 41.59
C ASP A 96 24.06 -2.98 42.73
N LEU A 97 22.87 -3.46 42.38
CA LEU A 97 21.84 -3.88 43.32
C LEU A 97 22.30 -5.08 44.16
N ILE A 98 22.34 -4.89 45.49
CA ILE A 98 22.62 -5.94 46.48
C ILE A 98 21.50 -6.01 47.54
N PRO A 99 21.26 -7.18 48.17
CA PRO A 99 20.23 -7.29 49.22
C PRO A 99 20.56 -6.42 50.45
N SER A 100 19.62 -5.58 50.88
CA SER A 100 19.82 -4.62 52.00
C SER A 100 19.71 -5.23 53.41
N GLY A 101 19.27 -6.48 53.54
CA GLY A 101 18.84 -7.09 54.80
C GLY A 101 17.44 -6.67 55.27
N VAL A 102 16.71 -5.86 54.49
CA VAL A 102 15.34 -5.41 54.81
C VAL A 102 14.34 -6.13 53.91
N LEU A 103 13.61 -7.08 54.49
CA LEU A 103 12.55 -7.84 53.80
C LEU A 103 11.45 -6.92 53.26
N VAL A 104 10.96 -7.24 52.07
CA VAL A 104 9.78 -6.63 51.47
C VAL A 104 8.51 -7.21 52.12
N SER A 105 7.51 -6.36 52.36
CA SER A 105 6.16 -6.77 52.78
C SER A 105 5.09 -6.22 51.82
N SER A 106 3.94 -6.91 51.71
CA SER A 106 2.80 -6.45 50.89
C SER A 106 2.21 -5.15 51.41
N ASP A 107 2.00 -4.18 50.50
CA ASP A 107 1.27 -2.92 50.68
C ASP A 107 1.80 -1.97 51.78
N ASN A 108 1.77 -0.66 51.51
CA ASN A 108 2.19 0.40 52.43
C ASN A 108 1.61 0.31 53.86
N GLU A 109 0.41 -0.26 54.02
CA GLU A 109 -0.23 -0.42 55.33
C GLU A 109 0.48 -1.46 56.22
N LYS A 110 1.00 -2.55 55.65
CA LYS A 110 1.61 -3.65 56.41
C LYS A 110 3.12 -3.50 56.58
N LYS A 111 3.75 -2.57 55.85
CA LYS A 111 5.18 -2.22 56.00
C LYS A 111 5.54 -1.97 57.46
N THR A 112 6.55 -2.71 57.92
CA THR A 112 7.07 -2.63 59.29
C THR A 112 7.67 -1.25 59.59
N SER A 113 7.85 -0.91 60.87
CA SER A 113 8.57 0.31 61.25
C SER A 113 10.02 0.32 60.75
N VAL A 114 10.62 -0.85 60.52
CA VAL A 114 11.96 -1.00 59.93
C VAL A 114 11.95 -0.65 58.45
N GLU A 115 11.01 -1.19 57.68
CA GLU A 115 10.84 -0.82 56.25
C GLU A 115 10.53 0.66 56.08
N LYS A 116 9.58 1.21 56.85
CA LYS A 116 9.23 2.64 56.77
C LYS A 116 10.42 3.54 57.07
N ALA A 117 11.26 3.19 58.04
CA ALA A 117 12.51 3.91 58.33
C ALA A 117 13.56 3.74 57.20
N TYR A 118 13.70 2.53 56.64
CA TYR A 118 14.63 2.24 55.55
C TYR A 118 14.30 3.04 54.28
N LEU A 119 13.02 3.04 53.87
CA LEU A 119 12.56 3.67 52.62
C LEU A 119 12.52 5.21 52.67
N THR A 120 12.63 5.84 53.84
CA THR A 120 12.42 7.30 53.99
C THR A 120 13.42 8.16 53.18
N ASN A 121 14.60 7.63 52.84
CA ASN A 121 15.64 8.35 52.09
C ASN A 121 16.26 7.52 50.96
N ARG A 122 15.45 6.71 50.25
CA ARG A 122 15.92 5.88 49.13
C ARG A 122 15.33 6.33 47.81
N ASN A 123 16.12 6.21 46.76
CA ASN A 123 15.68 6.50 45.40
C ASN A 123 14.78 5.34 44.91
N LYS A 124 13.96 5.66 43.91
CA LYS A 124 13.10 4.74 43.17
C LYS A 124 13.66 4.55 41.76
N GLY A 125 13.22 3.52 41.04
CA GLY A 125 13.68 3.25 39.67
C GLY A 125 15.21 3.18 39.59
N ILE A 126 15.83 2.40 40.48
CA ILE A 126 17.28 2.22 40.48
C ILE A 126 17.58 0.94 39.69
N PRO A 127 18.20 1.02 38.50
CA PRO A 127 18.60 -0.15 37.73
C PRO A 127 19.85 -0.81 38.32
N PHE A 128 20.37 -1.83 37.63
CA PHE A 128 21.77 -2.23 37.77
C PHE A 128 22.72 -1.11 37.28
N SER A 129 24.00 -1.16 37.67
CA SER A 129 25.01 -0.28 37.07
C SER A 129 25.20 -0.60 35.58
N SER A 130 25.57 0.38 34.75
CA SER A 130 25.84 0.14 33.32
C SER A 130 26.91 -0.94 33.11
N GLU A 131 27.98 -0.97 33.94
CA GLU A 131 28.99 -2.04 33.94
C GLU A 131 28.37 -3.42 34.19
N LYS A 132 27.36 -3.51 35.06
CA LYS A 132 26.66 -4.76 35.37
C LYS A 132 25.66 -5.16 34.28
N ILE A 133 25.01 -4.18 33.64
CA ILE A 133 24.11 -4.40 32.50
C ILE A 133 24.92 -4.88 31.28
N GLU A 134 26.03 -4.21 30.94
CA GLU A 134 27.00 -4.69 29.95
C GLU A 134 27.47 -6.12 30.27
N GLN A 135 27.75 -6.43 31.54
CA GLN A 135 28.12 -7.79 31.93
C GLN A 135 26.99 -8.80 31.68
N LEU A 136 25.75 -8.48 32.06
CA LEU A 136 24.59 -9.35 31.84
C LEU A 136 24.33 -9.57 30.34
N ARG A 137 24.39 -8.51 29.52
CA ARG A 137 24.30 -8.58 28.05
C ARG A 137 25.48 -9.31 27.40
N SER A 138 26.67 -9.27 27.99
CA SER A 138 27.86 -10.05 27.56
C SER A 138 27.71 -11.54 27.89
N ASP A 139 27.20 -11.84 29.09
CA ASP A 139 27.01 -13.21 29.58
C ASP A 139 25.76 -13.87 28.95
N TYR A 140 24.83 -13.08 28.38
CA TYR A 140 23.72 -13.53 27.55
C TYR A 140 24.10 -13.55 26.06
N GLN A 141 24.19 -14.72 25.43
CA GLN A 141 24.25 -14.77 23.96
C GLN A 141 22.91 -14.29 23.38
N PRO A 142 22.83 -13.16 22.66
CA PRO A 142 21.57 -12.69 22.08
C PRO A 142 20.99 -13.75 21.13
N ASP A 143 19.67 -13.87 21.12
CA ASP A 143 18.95 -14.89 20.37
C ASP A 143 19.16 -14.67 18.88
N SER A 144 20.16 -15.38 18.37
CA SER A 144 20.84 -15.09 17.12
C SER A 144 20.45 -16.08 16.05
N LYS A 145 19.97 -15.59 14.91
CA LYS A 145 19.53 -16.41 13.77
C LYS A 145 20.69 -16.57 12.77
N SER A 146 20.89 -17.81 12.27
CA SER A 146 21.92 -18.10 11.26
C SER A 146 21.70 -17.21 10.05
N GLY A 147 22.77 -16.62 9.50
CA GLY A 147 22.69 -15.87 8.23
C GLY A 147 22.32 -16.72 7.00
N SER A 148 22.03 -18.01 7.18
CA SER A 148 21.40 -18.89 6.17
C SER A 148 19.93 -19.18 6.44
N ALA A 149 19.40 -18.86 7.63
CA ALA A 149 17.96 -18.89 7.89
C ALA A 149 17.33 -17.65 7.24
N LYS A 150 16.18 -17.83 6.58
CA LYS A 150 15.38 -16.74 6.02
C LYS A 150 14.28 -16.31 6.99
N ALA A 151 13.73 -15.12 6.74
CA ALA A 151 12.47 -14.69 7.32
C ALA A 151 11.31 -15.58 6.84
N PHE A 152 10.33 -15.79 7.72
CA PHE A 152 9.09 -16.46 7.40
C PHE A 152 8.34 -15.70 6.29
N PRO A 153 7.86 -16.36 5.21
CA PRO A 153 7.23 -15.66 4.10
C PRO A 153 6.01 -14.84 4.49
N THR A 154 6.00 -13.55 4.15
CA THR A 154 5.03 -12.57 4.65
C THR A 154 3.70 -12.54 3.89
N SER A 155 3.49 -13.40 2.89
CA SER A 155 2.26 -13.43 2.08
C SER A 155 1.85 -14.84 1.63
N GLY A 156 0.59 -15.05 1.31
CA GLY A 156 -0.03 -16.33 0.99
C GLY A 156 -0.43 -17.17 2.22
N THR A 157 -0.95 -18.37 1.97
CA THR A 157 -1.17 -19.36 3.05
C THR A 157 0.13 -20.09 3.34
N ARG A 158 0.57 -20.07 4.60
CA ARG A 158 1.85 -20.62 5.07
C ARG A 158 1.63 -21.56 6.25
N ASN A 159 2.32 -22.69 6.27
CA ASN A 159 2.26 -23.65 7.36
C ASN A 159 3.26 -23.29 8.46
N LEU A 160 2.80 -23.32 9.71
CA LEU A 160 3.63 -23.22 10.92
C LEU A 160 3.52 -24.53 11.70
N LEU A 161 4.66 -25.10 12.11
CA LEU A 161 4.67 -26.26 13.02
C LEU A 161 4.66 -25.76 14.46
N VAL A 162 3.75 -26.27 15.30
CA VAL A 162 3.67 -25.95 16.73
C VAL A 162 3.87 -27.24 17.53
N ILE A 163 4.94 -27.31 18.33
CA ILE A 163 5.35 -28.50 19.08
C ILE A 163 5.17 -28.26 20.57
N LEU A 164 4.33 -29.06 21.21
CA LEU A 164 4.09 -29.01 22.65
C LEU A 164 5.05 -29.95 23.39
N ILE A 165 5.82 -29.44 24.37
CA ILE A 165 6.81 -30.22 25.13
C ILE A 165 6.70 -30.04 26.66
N GLN A 166 6.56 -31.15 27.38
CA GLN A 166 6.49 -31.22 28.84
C GLN A 166 7.75 -31.91 29.42
N PHE A 167 7.86 -31.96 30.75
CA PHE A 167 9.04 -32.47 31.43
C PHE A 167 8.75 -33.77 32.21
N PRO A 168 9.76 -34.62 32.51
CA PRO A 168 9.55 -35.85 33.28
C PRO A 168 9.02 -35.65 34.71
N ASP A 169 9.22 -34.47 35.27
CA ASP A 169 8.80 -34.05 36.61
C ASP A 169 7.63 -33.04 36.62
N ALA A 170 7.31 -32.44 35.48
CA ALA A 170 6.26 -31.44 35.34
C ALA A 170 5.42 -31.70 34.05
N ALA A 171 4.16 -32.07 34.25
CA ALA A 171 3.23 -32.46 33.18
C ALA A 171 2.32 -31.30 32.76
N ALA A 172 1.88 -31.31 31.51
CA ALA A 172 1.00 -30.28 30.97
C ALA A 172 -0.37 -30.23 31.66
N THR A 173 -0.89 -29.02 31.82
CA THR A 173 -2.21 -28.70 32.38
C THR A 173 -3.31 -28.73 31.31
N PHE A 174 -3.00 -28.29 30.09
CA PHE A 174 -3.95 -28.11 28.99
C PHE A 174 -3.68 -29.10 27.84
N PRO A 175 -4.71 -29.75 27.28
CA PRO A 175 -4.52 -30.71 26.20
C PRO A 175 -4.19 -30.02 24.87
N GLN A 176 -3.55 -30.75 23.95
CA GLN A 176 -3.17 -30.30 22.60
C GLN A 176 -4.30 -29.61 21.82
N SER A 177 -5.55 -30.06 22.00
CA SER A 177 -6.74 -29.47 21.39
C SER A 177 -6.95 -28.00 21.74
N ASN A 178 -6.56 -27.58 22.95
CA ASN A 178 -6.69 -26.18 23.38
C ASN A 178 -5.75 -25.28 22.59
N PHE A 179 -4.49 -25.70 22.41
CA PHE A 179 -3.50 -25.00 21.60
C PHE A 179 -3.92 -24.98 20.12
N ASN A 180 -4.41 -26.10 19.58
CA ASN A 180 -4.96 -26.11 18.23
C ASN A 180 -6.10 -25.09 18.03
N ASN A 181 -6.97 -24.93 19.03
CA ASN A 181 -8.01 -23.91 19.00
C ASN A 181 -7.44 -22.49 19.10
N MET A 182 -6.51 -22.24 20.01
CA MET A 182 -5.85 -20.93 20.13
C MET A 182 -5.13 -20.50 18.84
N MET A 183 -4.54 -21.46 18.13
CA MET A 183 -3.82 -21.16 16.88
C MET A 183 -4.73 -20.98 15.67
N ASN A 184 -5.84 -21.76 15.56
CA ASN A 184 -6.60 -21.89 14.31
C ASN A 184 -8.13 -21.73 14.42
N GLN A 185 -8.72 -21.60 15.61
CA GLN A 185 -10.19 -21.52 15.74
C GLN A 185 -10.69 -20.11 15.44
N ALA A 186 -11.50 -19.97 14.39
CA ALA A 186 -12.19 -18.72 14.09
C ALA A 186 -13.00 -18.19 15.30
N GLY A 187 -12.79 -16.92 15.66
CA GLY A 187 -13.39 -16.25 16.81
C GLY A 187 -12.94 -16.80 18.17
N TYR A 188 -11.74 -17.36 18.28
CA TYR A 188 -11.23 -17.97 19.52
C TYR A 188 -11.36 -17.01 20.72
N ASN A 189 -12.00 -17.49 21.79
CA ASN A 189 -12.34 -16.73 23.01
C ASN A 189 -13.03 -15.37 22.80
N GLY A 190 -13.60 -15.10 21.62
CA GLY A 190 -14.30 -13.86 21.28
C GLY A 190 -13.42 -12.68 20.85
N THR A 191 -12.09 -12.82 20.92
CA THR A 191 -11.13 -11.83 20.36
C THR A 191 -10.57 -12.32 19.03
N GLY A 192 -10.18 -13.60 18.95
CA GLY A 192 -9.62 -14.22 17.76
C GLY A 192 -8.46 -15.17 18.09
N SER A 193 -8.08 -15.96 17.09
CA SER A 193 -6.94 -16.87 17.11
C SER A 193 -5.65 -16.22 16.60
N PHE A 194 -4.51 -16.87 16.81
CA PHE A 194 -3.21 -16.44 16.25
C PHE A 194 -3.27 -16.29 14.71
N GLN A 195 -3.97 -17.21 14.02
CA GLN A 195 -4.21 -17.09 12.58
C GLN A 195 -4.99 -15.83 12.22
N GLU A 196 -6.02 -15.48 13.00
CA GLU A 196 -6.84 -14.29 12.77
C GLU A 196 -6.08 -12.99 13.02
N TYR A 197 -5.17 -12.94 14.01
CA TYR A 197 -4.29 -11.79 14.22
C TYR A 197 -3.45 -11.49 12.97
N TYR A 198 -2.75 -12.50 12.45
CA TYR A 198 -1.95 -12.31 11.24
C TYR A 198 -2.79 -12.05 9.99
N LEU A 199 -4.01 -12.59 9.92
CA LEU A 199 -4.95 -12.29 8.83
C LEU A 199 -5.43 -10.83 8.88
N GLU A 200 -5.74 -10.29 10.06
CA GLU A 200 -6.20 -8.91 10.25
C GLU A 200 -5.07 -7.91 9.99
N THR A 201 -3.93 -8.07 10.66
CA THR A 201 -2.82 -7.09 10.58
C THR A 201 -2.12 -7.06 9.20
N SER A 202 -2.27 -8.13 8.40
CA SER A 202 -1.78 -8.21 7.01
C SER A 202 -2.85 -7.93 5.95
N TYR A 203 -4.07 -7.51 6.32
CA TYR A 203 -5.18 -7.24 5.39
C TYR A 203 -5.62 -8.46 4.55
N GLY A 204 -5.34 -9.67 5.05
CA GLY A 204 -5.57 -10.93 4.36
C GLY A 204 -4.40 -11.42 3.50
N ASP A 205 -3.29 -10.68 3.40
CA ASP A 205 -2.14 -11.10 2.61
C ASP A 205 -1.43 -12.32 3.22
N LEU A 206 -1.36 -12.47 4.54
CA LEU A 206 -0.80 -13.63 5.23
C LEU A 206 -1.88 -14.46 5.93
N THR A 207 -1.90 -15.77 5.68
CA THR A 207 -2.68 -16.74 6.46
C THR A 207 -1.76 -17.81 7.05
N VAL A 208 -1.58 -17.81 8.38
CA VAL A 208 -0.72 -18.81 9.06
C VAL A 208 -1.54 -20.02 9.48
N ASN A 209 -1.36 -21.15 8.81
CA ASN A 209 -2.00 -22.44 9.07
C ASN A 209 -1.15 -23.27 10.04
N SER A 210 -1.58 -23.38 11.31
CA SER A 210 -0.75 -23.98 12.35
C SER A 210 -1.04 -25.45 12.56
N THR A 211 -0.03 -26.31 12.46
CA THR A 211 -0.13 -27.75 12.80
C THR A 211 0.39 -27.98 14.20
N VAL A 212 -0.50 -28.27 15.15
CA VAL A 212 -0.12 -28.50 16.56
C VAL A 212 0.11 -29.99 16.83
N VAL A 213 1.25 -30.35 17.44
CA VAL A 213 1.67 -31.73 17.77
C VAL A 213 2.24 -31.83 19.19
N GLY A 214 2.32 -33.05 19.74
CA GLY A 214 2.66 -33.29 21.15
C GLY A 214 1.41 -33.50 22.02
N TRP A 215 1.51 -33.57 23.35
CA TRP A 215 2.68 -33.33 24.20
C TRP A 215 3.76 -34.40 24.09
N TYR A 216 4.99 -33.98 23.76
CA TYR A 216 6.20 -34.78 23.88
C TYR A 216 6.84 -34.56 25.26
N THR A 217 7.71 -35.46 25.72
CA THR A 217 8.39 -35.33 27.02
C THR A 217 9.88 -35.19 26.83
N ALA A 218 10.47 -34.12 27.37
CA ALA A 218 11.90 -33.82 27.34
C ALA A 218 12.72 -34.88 28.10
N ALA A 219 14.02 -34.95 27.82
CA ALA A 219 14.94 -35.92 28.41
C ALA A 219 15.29 -35.60 29.87
N ASN A 220 15.25 -34.32 30.27
CA ASN A 220 15.63 -33.85 31.60
C ASN A 220 14.46 -33.14 32.33
N PRO A 221 14.53 -32.99 33.66
CA PRO A 221 13.59 -32.18 34.45
C PRO A 221 13.47 -30.72 33.99
N HIS A 222 12.34 -30.05 34.30
CA HIS A 222 12.09 -28.64 33.97
C HIS A 222 13.28 -27.71 34.30
N ASP A 223 13.71 -27.71 35.57
CA ASP A 223 14.79 -26.86 36.09
C ASP A 223 16.17 -27.13 35.47
N TYR A 224 16.34 -28.19 34.66
CA TYR A 224 17.55 -28.34 33.87
C TYR A 224 17.62 -27.26 32.78
N TYR A 225 16.50 -27.03 32.08
CA TYR A 225 16.38 -26.16 30.92
C TYR A 225 16.13 -24.69 31.28
N GLY A 226 15.31 -24.40 32.30
CA GLY A 226 14.97 -23.03 32.72
C GLY A 226 16.03 -22.32 33.59
N LYS A 227 17.08 -23.01 34.03
CA LYS A 227 18.04 -22.46 35.01
C LYS A 227 18.98 -21.40 34.45
N GLU A 228 18.81 -20.16 34.95
CA GLU A 228 19.68 -18.97 34.89
C GLU A 228 21.17 -19.16 34.53
N ASN A 229 21.84 -20.15 35.12
CA ASN A 229 23.23 -20.47 34.77
C ASN A 229 23.29 -21.32 33.48
N ASP A 230 22.80 -20.79 32.36
CA ASP A 230 22.97 -21.32 31.00
C ASP A 230 23.45 -20.20 30.04
N PRO A 231 24.68 -19.67 30.22
CA PRO A 231 25.17 -18.46 29.53
C PRO A 231 25.25 -18.60 27.99
N ASP A 232 25.49 -19.81 27.49
CA ASP A 232 25.48 -20.11 26.05
C ASP A 232 24.06 -20.43 25.53
N GLY A 233 23.03 -20.43 26.39
CA GLY A 233 21.65 -20.88 26.13
C GLY A 233 21.53 -22.29 25.53
N ALA A 234 22.58 -23.10 25.69
CA ALA A 234 22.74 -24.38 25.04
C ALA A 234 21.66 -25.39 25.42
N ARG A 235 21.04 -25.28 26.60
CA ARG A 235 19.95 -26.14 27.04
C ARG A 235 18.62 -25.71 26.44
N LYS A 236 18.36 -24.40 26.29
CA LYS A 236 17.16 -23.90 25.60
C LYS A 236 17.12 -24.40 24.14
N GLN A 237 18.25 -24.30 23.43
CA GLN A 237 18.40 -24.89 22.10
C GLN A 237 18.30 -26.43 22.10
N ALA A 238 18.82 -27.11 23.14
CA ALA A 238 18.69 -28.56 23.26
C ALA A 238 17.23 -28.98 23.44
N LEU A 239 16.44 -28.25 24.24
CA LEU A 239 15.00 -28.51 24.41
C LEU A 239 14.24 -28.36 23.08
N ALA A 240 14.52 -27.30 22.33
CA ALA A 240 13.93 -27.10 21.00
C ALA A 240 14.35 -28.21 20.01
N ALA A 241 15.61 -28.65 20.04
CA ALA A 241 16.07 -29.78 19.24
C ALA A 241 15.43 -31.11 19.66
N GLU A 242 15.25 -31.35 20.97
CA GLU A 242 14.51 -32.52 21.50
C GLU A 242 13.03 -32.50 21.08
N ALA A 243 12.39 -31.33 21.07
CA ALA A 243 11.02 -31.15 20.59
C ALA A 243 10.90 -31.50 19.09
N VAL A 244 11.83 -31.01 18.26
CA VAL A 244 11.93 -31.34 16.84
C VAL A 244 12.17 -32.85 16.63
N ASP A 245 13.08 -33.47 17.38
CA ASP A 245 13.38 -34.91 17.30
C ASP A 245 12.17 -35.76 17.70
N ALA A 246 11.38 -35.32 18.68
CA ALA A 246 10.17 -35.99 19.12
C ALA A 246 9.02 -35.84 18.11
N ALA A 247 8.92 -34.69 17.43
CA ALA A 247 7.97 -34.48 16.33
C ALA A 247 8.30 -35.36 15.11
N GLU A 248 9.57 -35.44 14.71
CA GLU A 248 10.06 -36.39 13.68
C GLU A 248 9.69 -37.84 14.06
N ALA A 249 10.03 -38.26 15.28
CA ALA A 249 9.69 -39.60 15.78
C ALA A 249 8.16 -39.84 15.88
N GLY A 250 7.37 -38.78 16.01
CA GLY A 250 5.91 -38.77 15.93
C GLY A 250 5.35 -38.86 14.51
N GLY A 251 6.19 -38.77 13.48
CA GLY A 251 5.81 -38.85 12.06
C GLY A 251 5.42 -37.51 11.42
N VAL A 252 5.86 -36.39 11.98
CA VAL A 252 5.76 -35.07 11.32
C VAL A 252 6.67 -35.05 10.10
N ASN A 253 6.14 -34.68 8.94
CA ASN A 253 6.95 -34.41 7.75
C ASN A 253 7.34 -32.93 7.73
N PHE A 254 8.62 -32.64 7.93
CA PHE A 254 9.14 -31.27 8.01
C PHE A 254 9.13 -30.54 6.66
N SER A 255 9.14 -31.26 5.53
CA SER A 255 9.13 -30.64 4.19
C SER A 255 7.84 -29.88 3.85
N ILE A 256 6.82 -29.93 4.71
CA ILE A 256 5.54 -29.20 4.57
C ILE A 256 5.65 -27.75 5.08
N PHE A 257 6.67 -27.47 5.90
CA PHE A 257 6.92 -26.18 6.55
C PHE A 257 8.10 -25.41 5.92
N ASP A 258 8.63 -25.91 4.80
CA ASP A 258 9.42 -25.17 3.81
C ASP A 258 8.44 -24.57 2.79
N ASN A 259 8.00 -23.34 3.06
CA ASN A 259 6.87 -22.72 2.37
C ASN A 259 7.27 -22.01 1.07
N ASP A 260 8.53 -21.64 0.90
CA ASP A 260 9.07 -21.04 -0.34
C ASP A 260 9.87 -22.04 -1.20
N GLY A 261 10.17 -23.23 -0.67
CA GLY A 261 10.92 -24.30 -1.34
C GLY A 261 12.44 -24.07 -1.31
N ASN A 262 12.96 -23.27 -0.38
CA ASN A 262 14.37 -22.93 -0.28
C ASN A 262 15.24 -24.03 0.37
N GLY A 263 14.63 -25.08 0.92
CA GLY A 263 15.32 -26.17 1.62
C GLY A 263 15.48 -25.95 3.13
N TYR A 264 14.75 -25.02 3.73
CA TYR A 264 14.71 -24.73 5.16
C TYR A 264 13.27 -24.65 5.65
N VAL A 265 13.04 -25.05 6.90
CA VAL A 265 11.76 -24.82 7.58
C VAL A 265 11.71 -23.37 8.04
N ASP A 266 10.69 -22.62 7.60
CA ASP A 266 10.58 -21.18 7.83
C ASP A 266 10.23 -20.82 9.29
N GLY A 267 9.52 -21.71 9.99
CA GLY A 267 9.07 -21.47 11.36
C GLY A 267 8.72 -22.75 12.10
N VAL A 268 9.25 -22.88 13.32
CA VAL A 268 8.87 -23.89 14.32
C VAL A 268 8.58 -23.16 15.62
N MET A 269 7.37 -23.31 16.14
CA MET A 269 6.99 -22.78 17.45
C MET A 269 7.01 -23.91 18.46
N VAL A 270 7.79 -23.77 19.53
CA VAL A 270 7.79 -24.69 20.67
C VAL A 270 7.01 -24.06 21.81
N ILE A 271 6.09 -24.82 22.39
CA ILE A 271 5.35 -24.43 23.59
C ILE A 271 5.75 -25.38 24.71
N HIS A 272 6.46 -24.87 25.72
CA HIS A 272 6.89 -25.66 26.87
C HIS A 272 5.83 -25.66 27.96
N GLN A 273 5.75 -26.74 28.73
CA GLN A 273 4.89 -26.83 29.92
C GLN A 273 5.21 -25.72 30.93
N GLY A 274 4.19 -25.17 31.58
CA GLY A 274 4.32 -24.17 32.66
C GLY A 274 4.22 -22.71 32.22
N ASP A 275 4.36 -21.80 33.19
CA ASP A 275 4.42 -20.35 32.98
C ASP A 275 5.80 -19.97 32.41
N GLY A 276 5.92 -18.80 31.78
CA GLY A 276 7.21 -18.30 31.28
C GLY A 276 7.99 -17.53 32.35
N ALA A 277 9.28 -17.29 32.11
CA ALA A 277 10.13 -16.54 33.05
C ALA A 277 9.85 -15.03 33.06
N GLU A 278 9.22 -14.51 32.00
CA GLU A 278 8.76 -13.12 31.88
C GLU A 278 7.67 -12.74 32.91
N GLN A 279 7.16 -13.71 33.68
CA GLN A 279 6.10 -13.56 34.68
C GLN A 279 6.63 -13.60 36.14
N GLY A 280 7.95 -13.46 36.36
CA GLY A 280 8.54 -13.28 37.69
C GLY A 280 9.26 -14.49 38.30
N ASP A 281 9.26 -15.64 37.64
CA ASP A 281 9.99 -16.83 38.10
C ASP A 281 11.07 -17.29 37.10
N LEU A 282 12.29 -16.82 37.35
CA LEU A 282 13.53 -17.18 36.65
C LEU A 282 13.96 -18.66 36.81
N SER A 283 13.12 -19.54 37.34
CA SER A 283 13.29 -21.00 37.18
C SER A 283 12.60 -21.55 35.93
N ASN A 284 11.66 -20.80 35.36
CA ASN A 284 10.99 -21.08 34.09
C ASN A 284 11.88 -20.71 32.89
N ILE A 285 11.39 -20.95 31.68
CA ILE A 285 12.06 -20.54 30.44
C ILE A 285 11.46 -19.19 30.01
N TRP A 286 12.30 -18.20 29.72
CA TRP A 286 11.86 -16.93 29.11
C TRP A 286 11.48 -17.18 27.65
N SER A 287 10.39 -16.57 27.17
CA SER A 287 9.96 -16.67 25.77
C SER A 287 11.03 -16.08 24.83
N HIS A 288 11.34 -16.72 23.69
CA HIS A 288 12.42 -16.24 22.81
C HIS A 288 12.35 -16.77 21.38
N SER A 289 12.97 -16.04 20.45
CA SER A 289 13.02 -16.34 19.02
C SER A 289 14.46 -16.59 18.56
N TRP A 290 14.90 -17.84 18.56
CA TRP A 290 16.31 -18.20 18.33
C TRP A 290 16.47 -19.23 17.20
N GLY A 291 17.57 -19.99 17.22
CA GLY A 291 17.87 -20.96 16.19
C GLY A 291 18.84 -22.05 16.62
N LEU A 292 18.95 -23.05 15.75
CA LEU A 292 19.55 -24.35 16.05
C LEU A 292 20.85 -24.53 15.28
N TYR A 293 21.98 -24.56 16.00
CA TYR A 293 23.32 -24.64 15.40
C TYR A 293 24.14 -25.83 15.90
N GLY A 294 25.23 -26.13 15.18
CA GLY A 294 26.18 -27.16 15.57
C GLY A 294 25.52 -28.52 15.77
N ALA A 295 25.54 -29.03 17.00
CA ALA A 295 24.92 -30.29 17.38
C ALA A 295 23.39 -30.24 17.55
N ASN A 296 22.79 -29.04 17.60
CA ASN A 296 21.35 -28.83 17.79
C ASN A 296 20.60 -28.64 16.45
N ALA A 297 21.31 -28.25 15.38
CA ALA A 297 20.73 -28.19 14.04
C ALA A 297 20.16 -29.56 13.61
N ARG A 298 19.06 -29.55 12.85
CA ARG A 298 18.43 -30.76 12.31
C ARG A 298 18.22 -30.68 10.81
N ASN A 299 18.23 -31.85 10.16
CA ASN A 299 17.87 -32.02 8.76
C ASN A 299 16.99 -33.27 8.67
N TYR A 300 15.70 -33.05 8.41
CA TYR A 300 14.67 -34.07 8.27
C TYR A 300 13.89 -33.82 6.98
N ASP A 301 13.40 -34.87 6.34
CA ASP A 301 12.71 -34.84 5.03
C ASP A 301 13.41 -34.07 3.89
N GLY A 302 14.71 -33.84 4.01
CA GLY A 302 15.51 -33.08 3.04
C GLY A 302 15.55 -31.57 3.27
N VAL A 303 14.91 -31.06 4.32
CA VAL A 303 14.91 -29.63 4.70
C VAL A 303 15.69 -29.39 5.99
N ASN A 304 16.25 -28.19 6.15
CA ASN A 304 17.03 -27.79 7.32
C ASN A 304 16.16 -27.06 8.34
N ILE A 305 16.30 -27.42 9.62
CA ILE A 305 15.54 -26.81 10.72
C ILE A 305 16.56 -26.03 11.56
N GLN A 306 16.51 -24.70 11.45
CA GLN A 306 17.54 -23.79 11.98
C GLN A 306 17.00 -22.58 12.77
N ALA A 307 15.69 -22.38 12.84
CA ALA A 307 15.03 -21.32 13.61
C ALA A 307 13.90 -21.91 14.45
N TYR A 308 13.64 -21.35 15.63
CA TYR A 308 12.49 -21.69 16.46
C TYR A 308 12.02 -20.51 17.31
N THR A 309 10.77 -20.52 17.75
CA THR A 309 10.29 -19.73 18.89
C THR A 309 10.02 -20.63 20.09
N MET A 310 10.16 -20.10 21.29
CA MET A 310 9.87 -20.78 22.56
C MET A 310 8.86 -19.94 23.34
N ASN A 311 7.77 -20.56 23.79
CA ASN A 311 6.65 -19.89 24.44
C ASN A 311 6.12 -20.77 25.59
N PRO A 312 5.48 -20.19 26.63
CA PRO A 312 4.91 -20.95 27.72
C PRO A 312 3.53 -21.54 27.41
N GLU A 313 3.21 -22.64 28.08
CA GLU A 313 1.88 -23.26 28.11
C GLU A 313 0.87 -22.35 28.81
N THR A 314 1.31 -21.73 29.92
CA THR A 314 0.46 -21.01 30.85
C THR A 314 0.88 -19.58 31.05
N SER A 315 -0.09 -18.76 31.44
CA SER A 315 0.12 -17.41 31.93
C SER A 315 -0.68 -17.26 33.21
N TRP A 316 0.01 -16.97 34.32
CA TRP A 316 -0.57 -16.87 35.66
C TRP A 316 -1.37 -18.12 36.10
N GLY A 317 -0.94 -19.31 35.67
CA GLY A 317 -1.63 -20.58 35.92
C GLY A 317 -2.97 -20.75 35.16
N ALA A 318 -3.33 -19.83 34.27
CA ALA A 318 -4.33 -20.03 33.23
C ALA A 318 -3.63 -20.42 31.91
N MET A 319 -4.37 -20.81 30.87
CA MET A 319 -3.76 -21.07 29.57
C MET A 319 -3.11 -19.78 29.03
N GLY A 320 -1.92 -19.92 28.43
CA GLY A 320 -1.26 -18.83 27.71
C GLY A 320 -2.13 -18.25 26.60
N LYS A 321 -1.77 -17.05 26.13
CA LYS A 321 -2.53 -16.29 25.14
C LYS A 321 -1.64 -15.88 23.97
N ILE A 322 -2.25 -15.45 22.87
CA ILE A 322 -1.56 -15.26 21.59
C ILE A 322 -0.53 -14.13 21.58
N GLY A 323 -0.58 -13.16 22.49
CA GLY A 323 0.27 -11.96 22.46
C GLY A 323 1.77 -12.24 22.44
N VAL A 324 2.25 -13.08 23.35
CA VAL A 324 3.66 -13.54 23.38
C VAL A 324 4.00 -14.31 22.10
N LEU A 325 3.09 -15.18 21.64
CA LEU A 325 3.29 -15.97 20.42
C LEU A 325 3.40 -15.07 19.17
N CYS A 326 2.64 -13.97 19.10
CA CYS A 326 2.72 -12.98 18.04
C CYS A 326 4.01 -12.17 18.12
N HIS A 327 4.46 -11.78 19.31
CA HIS A 327 5.75 -11.11 19.50
C HIS A 327 6.91 -11.99 18.97
N GLU A 328 7.03 -13.21 19.47
CA GLU A 328 8.12 -14.13 19.09
C GLU A 328 8.08 -14.53 17.59
N PHE A 329 6.88 -14.56 17.00
CA PHE A 329 6.68 -14.80 15.57
C PHE A 329 6.92 -13.55 14.71
N GLY A 330 6.79 -12.34 15.25
CA GLY A 330 7.25 -11.10 14.60
C GLY A 330 8.73 -11.16 14.24
N HIS A 331 9.58 -11.71 15.13
CA HIS A 331 10.98 -12.00 14.81
C HIS A 331 11.17 -13.16 13.81
N ASN A 332 10.19 -14.04 13.61
CA ASN A 332 10.23 -15.02 12.50
C ASN A 332 9.96 -14.32 11.18
N LEU A 333 9.02 -13.37 11.13
CA LEU A 333 8.79 -12.47 9.99
C LEU A 333 9.96 -11.48 9.76
N GLY A 334 10.87 -11.35 10.73
CA GLY A 334 12.10 -10.57 10.64
C GLY A 334 12.03 -9.16 11.26
N LEU A 335 10.95 -8.84 12.00
CA LEU A 335 10.84 -7.59 12.75
C LEU A 335 11.84 -7.52 13.92
N PRO A 336 12.37 -6.33 14.24
CA PRO A 336 13.13 -6.09 15.46
C PRO A 336 12.19 -5.96 16.67
N ASP A 337 12.81 -5.89 17.83
CA ASP A 337 12.21 -5.30 19.03
C ASP A 337 12.13 -3.77 18.89
N TRP A 338 11.02 -3.17 19.33
CA TRP A 338 10.84 -1.71 19.34
C TRP A 338 10.95 -1.09 20.74
N TYR A 339 11.29 -1.88 21.77
CA TYR A 339 11.57 -1.40 23.13
C TYR A 339 13.07 -1.17 23.37
N ASP A 340 13.43 -0.62 24.54
CA ASP A 340 14.81 -0.52 24.99
C ASP A 340 15.42 -1.91 25.19
N THR A 341 16.28 -2.37 24.27
CA THR A 341 16.89 -3.70 24.34
C THR A 341 18.29 -3.73 24.96
N ASP A 342 18.74 -2.67 25.64
CA ASP A 342 19.93 -2.77 26.49
C ASP A 342 19.71 -2.38 27.95
N TYR A 343 18.84 -1.42 28.24
CA TYR A 343 18.59 -0.81 29.56
C TYR A 343 19.81 -0.11 30.19
N ALA A 344 20.91 0.00 29.44
CA ALA A 344 22.22 0.47 29.87
C ALA A 344 22.43 1.95 29.59
N GLU A 345 22.12 2.39 28.37
CA GLU A 345 22.32 3.77 27.90
C GLU A 345 21.21 4.70 28.43
N SER A 346 19.98 4.18 28.51
CA SER A 346 18.84 4.82 29.20
C SER A 346 19.03 4.97 30.71
N GLY A 347 19.85 4.11 31.33
CA GLY A 347 19.93 4.00 32.78
C GLY A 347 18.64 3.49 33.42
N GLY A 348 17.91 2.61 32.73
CA GLY A 348 16.74 1.92 33.26
C GLY A 348 15.77 1.48 32.17
N GLU A 349 15.06 2.43 31.58
CA GLU A 349 14.10 2.22 30.49
C GLU A 349 14.14 3.47 29.59
N SER A 350 14.27 3.28 28.28
CA SER A 350 14.18 4.35 27.26
C SER A 350 12.73 4.61 26.83
N GLU A 351 12.51 5.68 26.07
CA GLU A 351 11.26 5.96 25.38
C GLU A 351 11.04 4.92 24.25
N ASP A 352 9.87 4.29 24.21
CA ASP A 352 9.54 3.23 23.24
C ASP A 352 8.08 3.23 22.75
N LEU A 353 7.70 2.25 21.93
CA LEU A 353 6.36 2.18 21.33
C LEU A 353 5.29 1.64 22.31
N GLY A 354 5.70 1.17 23.49
CA GLY A 354 4.86 0.79 24.60
C GLY A 354 3.73 -0.16 24.21
N ASN A 355 2.52 0.21 24.62
CA ASN A 355 1.31 -0.58 24.38
C ASN A 355 0.72 -0.40 22.97
N TRP A 356 1.39 0.32 22.05
CA TRP A 356 0.91 0.58 20.69
C TRP A 356 1.44 -0.38 19.61
N ASP A 357 2.45 -1.20 19.93
CA ASP A 357 3.00 -2.21 19.00
C ASP A 357 3.20 -3.58 19.66
N CYS A 358 2.98 -4.66 18.90
CA CYS A 358 3.23 -6.04 19.35
C CYS A 358 4.70 -6.34 19.62
N MET A 359 5.65 -5.67 18.98
CA MET A 359 7.10 -5.82 19.22
C MET A 359 7.60 -4.95 20.39
N ALA A 360 6.67 -4.46 21.21
CA ALA A 360 6.90 -3.79 22.49
C ALA A 360 5.87 -4.30 23.52
N GLY A 361 5.51 -3.49 24.51
CA GLY A 361 4.52 -3.82 25.55
C GLY A 361 3.12 -4.18 25.03
N GLY A 362 2.76 -3.76 23.81
CA GLY A 362 1.46 -4.00 23.17
C GLY A 362 1.16 -5.48 22.92
N SER A 363 2.16 -6.36 23.00
CA SER A 363 1.98 -7.81 23.10
C SER A 363 1.10 -8.23 24.29
N TYR A 364 1.11 -7.49 25.40
CA TYR A 364 0.34 -7.77 26.62
C TYR A 364 -1.05 -7.12 26.67
N ASN A 365 -1.52 -6.45 25.61
CA ASN A 365 -2.84 -5.84 25.57
C ASN A 365 -3.98 -6.87 25.81
N ASN A 366 -4.97 -6.48 26.62
CA ASN A 366 -5.98 -7.39 27.20
C ASN A 366 -5.36 -8.59 27.97
N GLY A 367 -4.23 -8.35 28.62
CA GLY A 367 -3.39 -9.38 29.25
C GLY A 367 -2.86 -10.41 28.25
N GLY A 368 -2.57 -10.03 27.01
CA GLY A 368 -2.08 -10.90 25.93
C GLY A 368 -3.15 -11.54 25.03
N SER A 369 -4.44 -11.24 25.25
CA SER A 369 -5.53 -11.77 24.40
C SER A 369 -5.75 -10.96 23.13
N SER A 370 -5.35 -9.68 23.14
CA SER A 370 -5.64 -8.70 22.07
C SER A 370 -4.37 -7.89 21.80
N PRO A 371 -3.29 -8.52 21.32
CA PRO A 371 -2.04 -7.82 21.05
C PRO A 371 -2.27 -6.68 20.05
N ALA A 372 -1.57 -5.56 20.23
CA ALA A 372 -1.62 -4.44 19.30
C ALA A 372 -1.23 -4.88 17.88
N HIS A 373 -1.72 -4.20 16.85
CA HIS A 373 -1.14 -4.33 15.52
C HIS A 373 0.33 -3.88 15.50
N HIS A 374 1.07 -4.46 14.55
CA HIS A 374 2.33 -3.88 14.11
C HIS A 374 2.09 -2.50 13.48
N ASN A 375 2.94 -1.52 13.79
CA ASN A 375 2.85 -0.16 13.27
C ASN A 375 3.02 -0.11 11.74
N ALA A 376 2.59 0.99 11.10
CA ALA A 376 2.69 1.19 9.65
C ALA A 376 4.09 1.02 9.06
N TYR A 377 5.16 1.34 9.79
CA TYR A 377 6.53 1.12 9.31
C TYR A 377 6.90 -0.38 9.33
N ALA A 378 6.58 -1.10 10.40
CA ALA A 378 6.70 -2.57 10.45
C ALA A 378 5.86 -3.25 9.36
N LYS A 379 4.61 -2.85 9.16
CA LYS A 379 3.75 -3.31 8.05
C LYS A 379 4.36 -3.02 6.67
N TYR A 380 5.02 -1.88 6.50
CA TYR A 380 5.68 -1.49 5.24
C TYR A 380 6.93 -2.34 4.95
N LEU A 381 7.69 -2.68 5.99
CA LEU A 381 8.84 -3.58 5.92
C LEU A 381 8.44 -5.01 5.53
N LEU A 382 7.26 -5.48 5.99
CA LEU A 382 6.66 -6.77 5.66
C LEU A 382 5.91 -6.80 4.31
N ASN A 383 5.80 -5.67 3.63
CA ASN A 383 5.04 -5.44 2.39
C ASN A 383 3.50 -5.51 2.49
N TRP A 384 2.93 -5.35 3.68
CA TRP A 384 1.47 -5.31 3.89
C TRP A 384 0.83 -3.93 3.67
N ILE A 385 1.64 -2.87 3.61
CA ILE A 385 1.17 -1.49 3.36
C ILE A 385 2.21 -0.70 2.54
N ALA A 386 1.75 0.32 1.83
CA ALA A 386 2.61 1.30 1.17
C ALA A 386 2.74 2.57 2.03
N LEU A 387 3.88 3.26 1.92
CA LEU A 387 4.11 4.58 2.53
C LEU A 387 4.31 5.66 1.45
N PRO A 388 3.22 6.13 0.81
CA PRO A 388 3.26 7.30 -0.08
C PRO A 388 3.83 8.53 0.64
N ALA A 389 4.65 9.29 -0.07
CA ALA A 389 5.31 10.48 0.46
C ALA A 389 4.43 11.73 0.30
N LEU A 390 4.23 12.48 1.40
CA LEU A 390 3.64 13.82 1.35
C LEU A 390 4.76 14.85 1.04
N THR A 391 4.62 15.55 -0.08
CA THR A 391 5.67 16.44 -0.63
C THR A 391 5.21 17.87 -0.92
N THR A 392 3.90 18.12 -0.97
CA THR A 392 3.26 19.41 -1.29
C THR A 392 2.06 19.61 -0.38
N ALA A 393 1.59 20.86 -0.21
CA ALA A 393 0.42 21.13 0.63
C ALA A 393 -0.82 20.38 0.14
N ALA A 394 -1.60 19.86 1.11
CA ALA A 394 -2.80 19.09 0.88
C ALA A 394 -3.61 18.94 2.18
N SER A 395 -4.94 18.98 2.08
CA SER A 395 -5.84 18.53 3.14
C SER A 395 -6.05 17.01 3.04
N ILE A 396 -5.58 16.26 4.03
CA ILE A 396 -5.58 14.80 4.06
C ILE A 396 -6.82 14.28 4.80
N THR A 397 -7.47 13.28 4.21
CA THR A 397 -8.49 12.44 4.86
C THR A 397 -7.92 11.04 5.02
N MET A 398 -7.81 10.54 6.26
CA MET A 398 -7.12 9.29 6.56
C MET A 398 -8.02 8.31 7.34
N PRO A 399 -8.51 7.24 6.69
CA PRO A 399 -9.27 6.20 7.37
C PRO A 399 -8.37 5.37 8.29
N ASN A 400 -8.98 4.53 9.12
CA ASN A 400 -8.27 3.73 10.10
C ASN A 400 -7.44 2.59 9.50
N VAL A 401 -6.28 2.32 10.08
CA VAL A 401 -5.27 1.42 9.51
C VAL A 401 -5.57 -0.06 9.79
N GLU A 402 -6.56 -0.38 10.62
CA GLU A 402 -6.98 -1.77 10.88
C GLU A 402 -7.80 -2.33 9.71
N ASN A 403 -8.61 -1.49 9.04
CA ASN A 403 -9.45 -1.92 7.90
C ASN A 403 -8.95 -1.41 6.54
N ASN A 404 -7.96 -0.51 6.51
CA ASN A 404 -7.53 0.17 5.30
C ASN A 404 -5.99 0.18 5.22
N GLN A 405 -5.44 -0.16 4.06
CA GLN A 405 -4.00 -0.04 3.76
C GLN A 405 -3.58 1.41 3.50
N VAL A 406 -3.86 2.32 4.46
CA VAL A 406 -3.55 3.75 4.35
C VAL A 406 -2.69 4.21 5.52
N ALA A 407 -1.46 4.61 5.17
CA ALA A 407 -0.52 5.34 6.01
C ALA A 407 0.29 6.28 5.09
N TYR A 408 0.99 7.26 5.65
CA TYR A 408 1.82 8.20 4.89
C TYR A 408 3.20 8.33 5.51
N LYS A 409 4.15 8.89 4.74
CA LYS A 409 5.39 9.42 5.31
C LYS A 409 5.76 10.79 4.76
N TYR A 410 6.58 11.55 5.48
CA TYR A 410 7.25 12.72 4.92
C TYR A 410 8.69 12.84 5.43
N ALA A 411 9.61 13.10 4.50
CA ALA A 411 11.04 13.20 4.81
C ALA A 411 11.36 14.43 5.68
N THR A 412 12.31 14.29 6.59
CA THR A 412 12.87 15.44 7.30
C THR A 412 13.87 16.19 6.40
N THR A 413 14.80 16.96 6.98
CA THR A 413 15.92 17.56 6.24
C THR A 413 17.13 16.61 6.11
N THR A 414 17.17 15.55 6.91
CA THR A 414 18.18 14.49 6.84
C THR A 414 17.76 13.43 5.80
N THR A 415 18.72 12.83 5.10
CA THR A 415 18.43 11.76 4.13
C THR A 415 18.12 10.45 4.87
N ASN A 416 17.11 9.71 4.42
CA ASN A 416 16.58 8.48 5.06
C ASN A 416 16.02 8.67 6.49
N GLU A 417 15.75 9.91 6.88
CA GLU A 417 15.07 10.25 8.13
C GLU A 417 13.70 10.84 7.77
N PHE A 418 12.63 10.36 8.39
CA PHE A 418 11.25 10.73 8.03
C PHE A 418 10.25 10.45 9.14
N PHE A 419 9.13 11.15 9.12
CA PHE A 419 7.97 10.81 9.94
C PHE A 419 7.05 9.84 9.18
N VAL A 420 6.57 8.79 9.84
CA VAL A 420 5.49 7.90 9.40
C VAL A 420 4.21 8.26 10.16
N ILE A 421 3.06 8.17 9.50
CA ILE A 421 1.78 8.63 10.03
C ILE A 421 0.70 7.56 9.78
N GLU A 422 -0.01 7.14 10.82
CA GLU A 422 -1.16 6.21 10.74
C GLU A 422 -2.32 6.64 11.65
N ASN A 423 -3.54 6.14 11.40
CA ASN A 423 -4.73 6.39 12.21
C ASN A 423 -5.13 5.07 12.86
N ARG A 424 -4.89 4.95 14.17
CA ARG A 424 -5.18 3.77 14.98
C ARG A 424 -6.48 3.93 15.74
N GLN A 425 -7.28 2.87 15.80
CA GLN A 425 -8.61 2.87 16.39
C GLN A 425 -8.81 1.64 17.26
N GLN A 426 -9.59 1.79 18.33
CA GLN A 426 -9.90 0.69 19.25
C GLN A 426 -10.92 -0.30 18.66
N ILE A 427 -10.50 -1.03 17.64
CA ILE A 427 -11.27 -2.01 16.87
C ILE A 427 -10.42 -3.25 16.57
N GLY A 428 -11.07 -4.40 16.35
CA GLY A 428 -10.34 -5.65 16.08
C GLY A 428 -9.40 -6.04 17.22
N PHE A 429 -8.17 -6.44 16.90
CA PHE A 429 -7.13 -6.72 17.89
C PHE A 429 -6.64 -5.46 18.63
N ASP A 430 -6.72 -4.29 18.00
CA ASP A 430 -6.39 -2.98 18.60
C ASP A 430 -7.47 -2.46 19.59
N ALA A 431 -8.54 -3.21 19.86
CA ALA A 431 -9.62 -2.83 20.79
C ALA A 431 -9.19 -2.51 22.24
N TYR A 432 -7.93 -2.76 22.61
CA TYR A 432 -7.36 -2.52 23.93
C TYR A 432 -6.13 -1.59 23.91
N LEU A 433 -5.90 -0.85 22.81
CA LEU A 433 -4.89 0.22 22.76
C LEU A 433 -5.13 1.30 23.84
N PRO A 434 -4.10 2.04 24.28
CA PRO A 434 -4.23 3.10 25.29
C PRO A 434 -5.22 4.21 24.89
N GLY A 435 -5.32 4.52 23.60
CA GLY A 435 -6.25 5.51 23.04
C GLY A 435 -6.62 5.22 21.58
N HIS A 436 -7.02 6.26 20.85
CA HIS A 436 -7.28 6.22 19.41
C HIS A 436 -6.95 7.57 18.76
N GLY A 437 -6.67 7.57 17.46
CA GLY A 437 -6.41 8.76 16.66
C GLY A 437 -5.19 8.60 15.75
N LEU A 438 -4.63 9.72 15.35
CA LEU A 438 -3.38 9.82 14.60
C LEU A 438 -2.20 9.47 15.51
N LEU A 439 -1.35 8.55 15.07
CA LEU A 439 0.00 8.36 15.61
C LEU A 439 1.02 8.88 14.59
N ILE A 440 2.10 9.46 15.10
CA ILE A 440 3.24 9.95 14.33
C ILE A 440 4.51 9.29 14.89
N TYR A 441 5.36 8.85 13.98
CA TYR A 441 6.52 8.00 14.25
C TYR A 441 7.76 8.60 13.60
N HIS A 442 8.79 8.97 14.35
CA HIS A 442 10.06 9.46 13.80
C HIS A 442 10.98 8.28 13.50
N VAL A 443 11.32 8.10 12.23
CA VAL A 443 12.12 6.97 11.73
C VAL A 443 13.44 7.49 11.18
N ASP A 444 14.56 6.97 11.70
CA ASP A 444 15.90 7.15 11.13
C ASP A 444 16.43 5.80 10.59
N GLU A 445 16.21 5.56 9.29
CA GLU A 445 16.72 4.34 8.64
C GLU A 445 18.26 4.24 8.70
N ASN A 446 19.00 5.37 8.82
CA ASN A 446 20.46 5.33 8.94
C ASN A 446 20.90 4.79 10.30
N TYR A 447 20.16 5.13 11.36
CA TYR A 447 20.38 4.60 12.70
C TYR A 447 20.01 3.11 12.74
N ILE A 448 18.82 2.76 12.25
CA ILE A 448 18.33 1.37 12.21
C ILE A 448 19.30 0.42 11.46
N GLU A 449 19.84 0.82 10.31
CA GLU A 449 20.79 -0.03 9.56
C GLU A 449 22.08 -0.37 10.36
N GLY A 450 22.45 0.44 11.35
CA GLY A 450 23.62 0.25 12.21
C GLY A 450 23.33 -0.35 13.59
N ALA A 451 22.16 -0.08 14.16
CA ALA A 451 21.79 -0.43 15.54
C ALA A 451 21.54 -1.93 15.76
N GLY A 452 21.24 -2.68 14.70
CA GLY A 452 20.86 -4.09 14.80
C GLY A 452 19.49 -4.23 15.46
N ASN A 453 19.46 -4.63 16.73
CA ASN A 453 18.24 -4.70 17.54
C ASN A 453 18.21 -3.64 18.66
N CYS A 454 19.25 -2.83 18.79
CA CYS A 454 19.35 -1.76 19.80
C CYS A 454 18.73 -0.45 19.27
N ILE A 455 17.55 -0.53 18.67
CA ILE A 455 17.00 0.56 17.86
C ILE A 455 16.62 1.76 18.72
N ASN A 456 16.14 1.53 19.95
CA ASN A 456 15.69 2.56 20.89
C ASN A 456 16.50 2.58 22.21
N CYS A 457 17.73 2.04 22.20
CA CYS A 457 18.61 1.98 23.38
C CYS A 457 19.15 3.36 23.80
N ASP A 458 19.51 4.22 22.84
CA ASP A 458 20.00 5.58 23.13
C ASP A 458 18.80 6.50 23.41
N PRO A 459 18.61 6.99 24.66
CA PRO A 459 17.51 7.88 25.03
C PRO A 459 17.68 9.31 24.48
N THR A 460 18.69 9.54 23.64
CA THR A 460 18.95 10.82 22.97
C THR A 460 18.91 10.74 21.44
N HIS A 461 18.76 9.53 20.88
CA HIS A 461 18.59 9.27 19.43
C HIS A 461 17.97 7.88 19.19
N GLN A 462 16.64 7.76 19.34
CA GLN A 462 15.92 6.56 18.90
C GLN A 462 15.91 6.45 17.36
N GLY A 463 16.08 5.23 16.85
CA GLY A 463 15.88 4.93 15.43
C GLY A 463 14.41 4.82 15.04
N MET A 464 13.53 4.54 16.01
CA MET A 464 12.08 4.38 15.83
C MET A 464 11.36 4.99 17.03
N ASP A 465 11.14 6.30 17.01
CA ASP A 465 10.47 7.06 18.07
C ASP A 465 8.96 7.25 17.84
N MET A 466 8.20 7.48 18.91
CA MET A 466 6.77 7.81 18.86
C MET A 466 6.54 9.23 19.37
N GLU A 467 6.03 10.11 18.49
CA GLU A 467 5.80 11.51 18.81
C GLU A 467 4.52 11.69 19.64
N GLU A 468 4.58 11.48 20.97
CA GLU A 468 3.38 11.48 21.82
C GLU A 468 2.72 12.85 21.88
N ALA A 469 1.47 12.95 21.43
CA ALA A 469 0.78 14.22 21.21
C ALA A 469 0.60 15.09 22.47
N ASP A 470 0.72 14.55 23.68
CA ASP A 470 0.68 15.33 24.93
C ASP A 470 2.06 15.75 25.47
N GLY A 471 3.14 15.31 24.81
CA GLY A 471 4.52 15.60 25.19
C GLY A 471 4.98 14.87 26.46
N THR A 472 4.39 13.70 26.75
CA THR A 472 4.79 12.86 27.89
C THR A 472 5.06 11.42 27.47
N ILE A 473 6.19 10.89 27.96
CA ILE A 473 6.69 9.52 27.79
C ILE A 473 5.80 8.41 28.39
N ALA A 474 4.60 8.76 28.83
CA ALA A 474 3.77 7.96 29.71
C ALA A 474 2.60 7.33 28.94
N HIS A 475 2.90 6.28 28.16
CA HIS A 475 2.00 5.74 27.13
C HIS A 475 0.54 5.62 27.58
N GLY A 476 -0.33 6.39 26.93
CA GLY A 476 -1.69 6.64 27.37
C GLY A 476 -2.60 7.11 26.23
N ALA A 477 -3.80 7.56 26.59
CA ALA A 477 -4.74 8.09 25.60
C ALA A 477 -4.33 9.46 25.04
N GLY A 478 -3.33 10.12 25.65
CA GLY A 478 -2.83 11.43 25.25
C GLY A 478 -1.84 11.38 24.08
N ASP A 479 -1.20 10.23 23.85
CA ASP A 479 -0.18 10.03 22.81
C ASP A 479 -0.71 10.26 21.39
N ALA A 480 -2.01 10.04 21.17
CA ALA A 480 -2.65 10.18 19.88
C ALA A 480 -3.23 11.59 19.65
N PHE A 481 -3.08 12.12 18.43
CA PHE A 481 -3.77 13.35 18.00
C PHE A 481 -5.18 12.98 17.50
N PRO A 482 -6.27 13.70 17.84
CA PRO A 482 -6.28 15.04 18.42
C PRO A 482 -6.36 15.10 19.96
N ALA A 483 -6.14 14.00 20.68
CA ALA A 483 -6.39 13.91 22.12
C ALA A 483 -5.36 14.68 22.96
N GLY A 484 -4.06 14.52 22.68
CA GLY A 484 -2.99 15.32 23.32
C GLY A 484 -2.84 16.72 22.71
N ALA A 485 -2.73 16.79 21.38
CA ALA A 485 -2.59 18.03 20.61
C ALA A 485 -3.33 17.95 19.27
N THR A 486 -3.52 19.10 18.60
CA THR A 486 -4.21 19.21 17.29
C THR A 486 -3.29 19.67 16.15
N SER A 487 -1.98 19.67 16.37
CA SER A 487 -0.96 20.04 15.38
C SER A 487 0.41 19.45 15.75
N PHE A 488 1.21 19.14 14.74
CA PHE A 488 2.59 18.70 14.85
C PHE A 488 3.48 19.54 13.93
N THR A 489 4.43 20.29 14.49
CA THR A 489 5.21 21.32 13.76
C THR A 489 6.62 21.47 14.32
N ASP A 490 7.50 22.20 13.62
CA ASP A 490 8.85 22.53 14.11
C ASP A 490 8.87 23.31 15.45
N GLY A 491 7.72 23.80 15.94
CA GLY A 491 7.60 24.58 17.18
C GLY A 491 6.63 23.99 18.21
N THR A 492 6.16 22.75 18.04
CA THR A 492 5.38 22.03 19.05
C THR A 492 6.29 21.27 20.02
N THR A 493 5.69 20.66 21.04
CA THR A 493 6.33 19.61 21.84
C THR A 493 5.35 18.44 21.87
N PRO A 494 5.71 17.28 21.29
CA PRO A 494 6.97 16.98 20.60
C PRO A 494 7.04 17.70 19.24
N SER A 495 8.19 17.66 18.56
CA SER A 495 8.55 18.63 17.51
C SER A 495 8.90 17.99 16.18
N ALA A 496 8.37 18.52 15.07
CA ALA A 496 8.63 18.02 13.71
C ALA A 496 10.03 18.37 13.16
N GLN A 497 11.05 18.50 14.01
CA GLN A 497 12.44 18.74 13.63
C GLN A 497 13.18 17.41 13.35
N SER A 498 14.29 17.45 12.62
CA SER A 498 15.17 16.29 12.52
C SER A 498 16.06 16.11 13.75
N TRP A 499 16.64 14.91 13.91
CA TRP A 499 17.70 14.61 14.90
C TRP A 499 18.96 15.49 14.73
N ALA A 500 19.09 16.22 13.61
CA ALA A 500 20.11 17.24 13.35
C ALA A 500 19.64 18.68 13.69
N PRO A 501 18.86 18.86 14.78
CA PRO A 501 17.92 19.95 15.08
C PRO A 501 17.51 20.89 13.93
N ALA A 502 17.09 20.33 12.79
CA ALA A 502 16.76 21.13 11.60
C ALA A 502 15.28 21.03 11.24
N ASN A 503 14.63 22.20 11.21
CA ASN A 503 13.24 22.40 10.82
C ASN A 503 12.88 21.71 9.50
N THR A 504 11.79 20.95 9.49
CA THR A 504 11.25 20.35 8.28
C THR A 504 10.46 21.34 7.44
N SER A 505 9.91 22.39 8.05
CA SER A 505 8.97 23.33 7.41
C SER A 505 7.74 22.62 6.80
N LYS A 506 7.37 21.46 7.35
CA LYS A 506 6.26 20.61 6.90
C LYS A 506 5.21 20.41 8.00
N PRO A 507 4.56 21.49 8.47
CA PRO A 507 3.63 21.40 9.59
C PRO A 507 2.41 20.57 9.24
N ILE A 508 1.97 19.75 10.19
CA ILE A 508 0.65 19.13 10.22
C ILE A 508 -0.21 19.96 11.16
N THR A 509 -1.35 20.45 10.66
CA THR A 509 -2.24 21.34 11.42
C THR A 509 -3.70 20.91 11.27
N ASN A 510 -4.58 21.49 12.10
CA ASN A 510 -6.03 21.23 12.07
C ASN A 510 -6.38 19.73 12.21
N ILE A 511 -5.57 18.98 12.97
CA ILE A 511 -5.82 17.55 13.21
C ILE A 511 -7.15 17.42 13.95
N SER A 512 -8.06 16.66 13.37
CA SER A 512 -9.39 16.42 13.91
C SER A 512 -9.86 15.03 13.54
N GLU A 513 -10.74 14.45 14.37
CA GLU A 513 -11.30 13.13 14.14
C GLU A 513 -12.82 13.25 13.97
N THR A 514 -13.40 12.50 13.02
CA THR A 514 -14.84 12.29 12.94
C THR A 514 -15.13 10.90 12.41
N SER A 515 -15.89 10.10 13.18
CA SER A 515 -16.30 8.74 12.81
C SER A 515 -15.13 7.81 12.46
N GLN A 516 -14.09 7.78 13.31
CA GLN A 516 -12.87 6.95 13.14
C GLN A 516 -11.99 7.33 11.93
N VAL A 517 -12.25 8.49 11.31
CA VAL A 517 -11.45 9.06 10.21
C VAL A 517 -10.76 10.32 10.74
N ILE A 518 -9.45 10.41 10.52
CA ILE A 518 -8.67 11.61 10.83
C ILE A 518 -8.64 12.53 9.62
N TYR A 519 -8.71 13.84 9.88
CA TYR A 519 -8.53 14.91 8.92
C TYR A 519 -7.40 15.81 9.41
N PHE A 520 -6.48 16.21 8.53
CA PHE A 520 -5.43 17.17 8.84
C PHE A 520 -4.96 17.94 7.60
N ASP A 521 -4.42 19.13 7.82
CA ASP A 521 -3.81 19.97 6.80
C ASP A 521 -2.28 19.84 6.84
N PHE A 522 -1.71 19.24 5.80
CA PHE A 522 -0.26 19.18 5.59
C PHE A 522 0.21 20.43 4.86
N MET A 523 1.26 21.08 5.37
CA MET A 523 1.82 22.34 4.85
C MET A 523 0.78 23.47 4.64
N GLY A 524 -0.28 23.48 5.46
CA GLY A 524 -1.35 24.48 5.38
C GLY A 524 -2.58 24.08 4.55
N GLY A 525 -2.67 22.82 4.11
CA GLY A 525 -3.89 22.26 3.51
C GLY A 525 -4.05 22.55 2.02
N SER A 526 -5.20 22.24 1.45
CA SER A 526 -5.57 22.62 0.08
C SER A 526 -6.14 24.05 0.06
N SER A 527 -5.76 24.88 -0.90
CA SER A 527 -6.36 26.21 -1.09
C SER A 527 -6.48 26.58 -2.57
N ALA A 528 -7.45 27.41 -2.94
CA ALA A 528 -7.59 27.83 -4.33
C ALA A 528 -6.50 28.85 -4.72
N PRO A 529 -5.95 28.78 -5.96
CA PRO A 529 -4.90 29.69 -6.42
C PRO A 529 -5.23 31.18 -6.24
N THR A 530 -4.25 31.98 -5.86
CA THR A 530 -4.38 33.44 -5.80
C THR A 530 -3.80 34.06 -7.08
N ILE A 531 -4.61 34.88 -7.77
CA ILE A 531 -4.21 35.58 -9.00
C ILE A 531 -4.17 37.10 -8.73
N VAL A 532 -3.02 37.74 -8.94
CA VAL A 532 -2.80 39.18 -8.73
C VAL A 532 -1.97 39.80 -9.85
N ASN A 533 -1.78 41.12 -9.84
CA ASN A 533 -0.95 41.86 -10.80
C ASN A 533 -1.33 41.61 -12.28
N VAL A 534 -2.62 41.45 -12.55
CA VAL A 534 -3.15 41.23 -13.90
C VAL A 534 -2.95 42.49 -14.75
N VAL A 535 -2.13 42.38 -15.80
CA VAL A 535 -1.84 43.45 -16.77
C VAL A 535 -1.85 42.91 -18.19
N HIS A 536 -1.98 43.82 -19.17
CA HIS A 536 -1.83 43.51 -20.59
C HIS A 536 -0.72 44.39 -21.20
N SER A 537 -0.19 44.00 -22.36
CA SER A 537 0.83 44.75 -23.07
C SER A 537 0.75 44.50 -24.58
N PRO A 538 0.88 45.52 -25.46
CA PRO A 538 1.06 46.94 -25.15
C PRO A 538 -0.18 47.58 -24.50
N ASP A 539 0.00 48.75 -23.90
CA ASP A 539 -1.06 49.66 -23.40
C ASP A 539 -0.55 51.09 -23.66
N PRO A 540 -1.20 51.93 -24.48
CA PRO A 540 -2.47 51.71 -25.19
C PRO A 540 -2.39 50.66 -26.31
N VAL A 541 -3.57 50.24 -26.80
CA VAL A 541 -3.73 49.21 -27.84
C VAL A 541 -4.29 49.83 -29.13
N TYR A 542 -3.64 49.56 -30.26
CA TYR A 542 -4.03 50.04 -31.60
C TYR A 542 -4.43 48.88 -32.53
N GLU A 543 -4.97 49.19 -33.72
CA GLU A 543 -5.50 48.18 -34.66
C GLU A 543 -4.46 47.18 -35.18
N SER A 544 -3.16 47.49 -35.08
CA SER A 544 -2.06 46.57 -35.40
C SER A 544 -1.53 45.79 -34.18
N SER A 545 -1.96 46.13 -32.96
CA SER A 545 -1.42 45.57 -31.72
C SER A 545 -1.93 44.15 -31.48
N THR A 546 -1.00 43.19 -31.37
CA THR A 546 -1.27 41.90 -30.73
C THR A 546 -0.94 42.01 -29.24
N VAL A 547 -1.81 41.51 -28.37
CA VAL A 547 -1.79 41.82 -26.93
C VAL A 547 -1.44 40.58 -26.10
N GLY A 548 -0.40 40.67 -25.28
CA GLY A 548 -0.08 39.67 -24.27
C GLY A 548 -0.79 40.00 -22.95
N VAL A 549 -1.21 38.97 -22.22
CA VAL A 549 -1.76 39.11 -20.86
C VAL A 549 -0.84 38.38 -19.87
N SER A 550 -0.59 39.01 -18.73
CA SER A 550 0.24 38.44 -17.66
C SER A 550 -0.35 38.69 -16.27
N ALA A 551 -0.08 37.77 -15.35
CA ALA A 551 -0.43 37.89 -13.94
C ALA A 551 0.53 37.10 -13.06
N ASP A 552 0.65 37.48 -11.79
CA ASP A 552 1.30 36.64 -10.79
C ASP A 552 0.27 35.67 -10.22
N ILE A 553 0.58 34.37 -10.29
CA ILE A 553 -0.28 33.29 -9.79
C ILE A 553 0.50 32.53 -8.73
N THR A 554 -0.04 32.50 -7.52
CA THR A 554 0.55 31.85 -6.34
C THR A 554 -0.41 30.88 -5.72
N ASP A 555 0.10 29.76 -5.23
CA ASP A 555 -0.67 28.74 -4.54
C ASP A 555 0.20 28.09 -3.44
N ASN A 556 -0.42 27.42 -2.47
CA ASN A 556 0.31 26.68 -1.43
C ASN A 556 0.70 25.25 -1.87
N GLY A 557 0.03 24.70 -2.89
CA GLY A 557 0.41 23.51 -3.63
C GLY A 557 1.15 23.84 -4.93
N THR A 558 0.64 23.33 -6.06
CA THR A 558 1.22 23.43 -7.40
C THR A 558 0.13 23.79 -8.40
N ILE A 559 0.37 24.80 -9.25
CA ILE A 559 -0.54 25.15 -10.35
C ILE A 559 -0.51 24.07 -11.43
N ASN A 560 -1.62 23.36 -11.62
CA ASN A 560 -1.82 22.40 -12.71
C ASN A 560 -2.08 23.11 -14.04
N THR A 561 -2.96 24.12 -14.06
CA THR A 561 -3.25 24.89 -15.27
C THR A 561 -3.45 26.38 -14.98
N ALA A 562 -3.06 27.22 -15.94
CA ALA A 562 -3.39 28.64 -15.97
C ALA A 562 -3.82 29.02 -17.40
N LYS A 563 -4.90 29.79 -17.55
CA LYS A 563 -5.52 30.12 -18.84
C LYS A 563 -6.01 31.56 -18.85
N CYS A 564 -5.80 32.25 -19.96
CA CYS A 564 -6.49 33.49 -20.28
C CYS A 564 -7.72 33.17 -21.14
N LEU A 565 -8.90 33.55 -20.66
CA LEU A 565 -10.19 33.41 -21.35
C LEU A 565 -10.56 34.79 -21.91
N TRP A 566 -10.89 34.95 -23.19
CA TRP A 566 -11.18 36.26 -23.78
C TRP A 566 -12.31 36.30 -24.83
N CYS A 567 -12.90 37.47 -25.02
CA CYS A 567 -13.97 37.74 -25.98
C CYS A 567 -14.08 39.23 -26.34
N THR A 568 -14.91 39.57 -27.33
CA THR A 568 -15.24 40.94 -27.74
C THR A 568 -16.70 41.34 -27.45
N ASP A 569 -17.54 40.40 -26.99
CA ASP A 569 -18.94 40.65 -26.62
C ASP A 569 -19.14 40.97 -25.13
N GLY A 570 -18.12 40.72 -24.29
CA GLY A 570 -18.15 40.87 -22.84
C GLY A 570 -18.93 39.78 -22.09
N VAL A 571 -19.50 38.80 -22.82
CA VAL A 571 -20.44 37.79 -22.30
C VAL A 571 -19.89 36.38 -22.47
N THR A 572 -19.38 36.04 -23.65
CA THR A 572 -19.08 34.66 -24.06
C THR A 572 -17.58 34.47 -24.25
N TYR A 573 -16.90 34.05 -23.18
CA TYR A 573 -15.45 33.84 -23.13
C TYR A 573 -15.02 32.53 -23.84
N GLY A 574 -15.33 32.43 -25.13
CA GLY A 574 -15.10 31.24 -25.95
C GLY A 574 -13.67 31.05 -26.47
N ASN A 575 -12.82 32.09 -26.41
CA ASN A 575 -11.43 31.98 -26.81
C ASN A 575 -10.55 31.70 -25.58
N VAL A 576 -9.72 30.66 -25.66
CA VAL A 576 -8.87 30.20 -24.55
C VAL A 576 -7.42 30.22 -25.00
N ILE A 577 -6.55 30.83 -24.21
CA ILE A 577 -5.10 30.85 -24.40
C ILE A 577 -4.45 30.31 -23.13
N ASN A 578 -3.64 29.25 -23.23
CA ASN A 578 -2.88 28.76 -22.07
C ASN A 578 -1.86 29.81 -21.62
N MET A 579 -1.58 29.85 -20.31
CA MET A 579 -0.54 30.70 -19.74
C MET A 579 0.62 29.84 -19.22
N THR A 580 1.83 30.31 -19.44
CA THR A 580 3.08 29.64 -19.06
C THR A 580 3.86 30.48 -18.05
N LEU A 581 4.44 29.83 -17.05
CA LEU A 581 5.32 30.47 -16.08
C LEU A 581 6.59 31.01 -16.78
N THR A 582 6.82 32.32 -16.70
CA THR A 582 7.99 32.98 -17.32
C THR A 582 9.11 33.27 -16.31
N GLY A 583 8.81 33.26 -15.01
CA GLY A 583 9.77 33.42 -13.93
C GLY A 583 9.12 33.87 -12.61
N GLY A 584 9.68 33.46 -11.47
CA GLY A 584 9.08 33.73 -10.17
C GLY A 584 7.69 33.11 -10.05
N ASN A 585 6.68 33.96 -9.93
CA ASN A 585 5.26 33.57 -9.91
C ASN A 585 4.51 34.08 -11.17
N THR A 586 5.20 34.71 -12.12
CA THR A 586 4.58 35.44 -13.24
C THR A 586 4.26 34.50 -14.39
N TYR A 587 2.97 34.34 -14.69
CA TYR A 587 2.45 33.61 -15.84
C TYR A 587 2.13 34.60 -16.96
N GLN A 588 2.42 34.21 -18.20
CA GLN A 588 2.08 34.98 -19.40
C GLN A 588 1.38 34.10 -20.44
N THR A 589 0.48 34.67 -21.22
CA THR A 589 -0.18 33.99 -22.34
C THR A 589 0.82 33.42 -23.34
N SER A 590 0.74 32.12 -23.62
CA SER A 590 1.66 31.40 -24.52
C SER A 590 1.58 31.86 -25.98
N THR A 591 0.48 32.51 -26.36
CA THR A 591 0.26 33.20 -27.63
C THR A 591 -0.42 34.54 -27.35
N LEU A 592 -0.23 35.53 -28.21
CA LEU A 592 -0.86 36.84 -28.04
C LEU A 592 -2.33 36.81 -28.49
N ILE A 593 -3.18 37.62 -27.85
CA ILE A 593 -4.52 37.93 -28.35
C ILE A 593 -4.35 38.66 -29.70
N PRO A 594 -5.01 38.20 -30.79
CA PRO A 594 -4.85 38.79 -32.10
C PRO A 594 -5.40 40.23 -32.14
N ALA A 595 -4.82 41.04 -33.03
CA ALA A 595 -5.26 42.39 -33.30
C ALA A 595 -6.76 42.48 -33.63
N GLN A 596 -7.41 43.55 -33.16
CA GLN A 596 -8.84 43.81 -33.32
C GLN A 596 -9.08 45.17 -33.98
N THR A 597 -10.24 45.35 -34.61
CA THR A 597 -10.60 46.61 -35.30
C THR A 597 -10.74 47.78 -34.34
N ILE A 598 -10.47 49.00 -34.80
CA ILE A 598 -10.64 50.25 -34.02
C ILE A 598 -12.04 50.32 -33.39
N GLY A 599 -12.10 50.71 -32.11
CA GLY A 599 -13.33 50.81 -31.33
C GLY A 599 -13.83 49.49 -30.73
N THR A 600 -13.13 48.38 -30.95
CA THR A 600 -13.44 47.10 -30.29
C THR A 600 -12.94 47.12 -28.85
N THR A 601 -13.82 46.81 -27.89
CA THR A 601 -13.40 46.47 -26.51
C THR A 601 -13.18 44.98 -26.41
N VAL A 602 -11.99 44.57 -25.98
CA VAL A 602 -11.65 43.18 -25.66
C VAL A 602 -11.81 42.98 -24.17
N TYR A 603 -12.49 41.91 -23.77
CA TYR A 603 -12.67 41.50 -22.39
C TYR A 603 -11.91 40.20 -22.14
N TYR A 604 -11.19 40.11 -21.03
CA TYR A 604 -10.44 38.91 -20.66
C TYR A 604 -10.52 38.61 -19.16
N LYS A 605 -10.31 37.34 -18.82
CA LYS A 605 -10.21 36.79 -17.47
C LYS A 605 -9.02 35.85 -17.40
N ILE A 606 -8.52 35.58 -16.21
CA ILE A 606 -7.55 34.51 -15.96
C ILE A 606 -8.21 33.48 -15.06
N GLU A 607 -8.06 32.21 -15.42
CA GLU A 607 -8.47 31.04 -14.66
C GLU A 607 -7.23 30.23 -14.31
N ALA A 608 -7.08 29.84 -13.05
CA ALA A 608 -6.01 28.96 -12.59
C ALA A 608 -6.57 27.84 -11.71
N THR A 609 -6.06 26.62 -11.90
CA THR A 609 -6.44 25.41 -11.15
C THR A 609 -5.17 24.78 -10.58
N ASP A 610 -5.22 24.37 -9.32
CA ASP A 610 -4.11 23.76 -8.58
C ASP A 610 -4.05 22.22 -8.73
N ASN A 611 -3.22 21.57 -7.91
CA ASN A 611 -3.08 20.12 -7.81
C ASN A 611 -4.18 19.43 -6.96
N THR A 612 -5.18 20.17 -6.50
CA THR A 612 -6.32 19.67 -5.71
C THR A 612 -7.67 19.92 -6.41
N ASP A 613 -7.60 20.36 -7.68
CA ASP A 613 -8.71 20.75 -8.57
C ASP A 613 -9.48 22.02 -8.11
N GLU A 614 -8.98 22.72 -7.09
CA GLU A 614 -9.49 24.02 -6.67
C GLU A 614 -9.13 25.11 -7.70
N THR A 615 -10.10 25.96 -8.02
CA THR A 615 -10.01 26.88 -9.17
C THR A 615 -10.39 28.30 -8.81
N THR A 616 -9.53 29.26 -9.19
CA THR A 616 -9.80 30.69 -9.09
C THR A 616 -9.93 31.31 -10.48
N THR A 617 -10.98 32.10 -10.68
CA THR A 617 -11.17 32.94 -11.87
C THR A 617 -11.19 34.41 -11.48
N THR A 618 -10.43 35.25 -12.18
CA THR A 618 -10.45 36.69 -11.96
C THR A 618 -11.78 37.34 -12.38
N PRO A 619 -12.09 38.56 -11.88
CA PRO A 619 -13.00 39.46 -12.56
C PRO A 619 -12.60 39.69 -14.03
N ALA A 620 -13.54 40.21 -14.82
CA ALA A 620 -13.26 40.61 -16.20
C ALA A 620 -12.44 41.91 -16.22
N TYR A 621 -11.30 41.86 -16.90
CA TYR A 621 -10.52 43.01 -17.32
C TYR A 621 -10.85 43.35 -18.77
N SER A 622 -10.49 44.55 -19.23
CA SER A 622 -10.70 44.95 -20.61
C SER A 622 -9.74 46.04 -21.08
N TYR A 623 -9.45 46.04 -22.38
CA TYR A 623 -8.85 47.16 -23.09
C TYR A 623 -9.71 47.51 -24.31
N SER A 624 -9.57 48.73 -24.82
CA SER A 624 -10.22 49.16 -26.07
C SER A 624 -9.16 49.43 -27.12
N VAL A 625 -9.45 49.09 -28.37
CA VAL A 625 -8.59 49.45 -29.51
C VAL A 625 -8.85 50.90 -29.89
N GLU A 626 -7.84 51.74 -29.74
CA GLU A 626 -7.91 53.17 -30.01
C GLU A 626 -7.44 53.49 -31.43
N ALA A 627 -7.84 54.67 -31.93
CA ALA A 627 -7.28 55.24 -33.16
C ALA A 627 -6.04 56.06 -32.79
N PRO A 628 -4.90 55.91 -33.48
CA PRO A 628 -3.75 56.79 -33.28
C PRO A 628 -4.07 58.23 -33.72
N SER A 629 -3.46 59.22 -33.06
CA SER A 629 -3.76 60.64 -33.25
C SER A 629 -2.53 61.53 -33.06
N TYR A 630 -2.36 62.52 -33.95
CA TYR A 630 -1.29 63.52 -33.84
C TYR A 630 -1.45 64.43 -32.61
N CYS A 631 -0.32 64.96 -32.15
CA CYS A 631 -0.26 66.00 -31.13
C CYS A 631 -0.99 67.29 -31.54
N ALA A 632 -1.53 67.99 -30.54
CA ALA A 632 -2.09 69.33 -30.72
C ALA A 632 -0.98 70.39 -30.90
N SER A 633 -1.26 71.43 -31.68
CA SER A 633 -0.36 72.57 -31.88
C SER A 633 -1.23 73.83 -32.04
N THR A 634 -1.38 74.64 -30.99
CA THR A 634 -2.28 75.81 -30.97
C THR A 634 -1.63 76.97 -30.23
N TYR A 635 -1.62 78.15 -30.84
CA TYR A 635 -0.95 79.35 -30.31
C TYR A 635 -1.89 80.30 -29.55
N THR A 636 -1.36 81.11 -28.62
CA THR A 636 -2.19 81.98 -27.75
C THR A 636 -2.80 83.18 -28.48
N SER A 637 -2.11 83.70 -29.51
CA SER A 637 -2.36 85.05 -30.04
C SER A 637 -2.19 85.11 -31.56
N ALA A 638 -3.11 84.43 -32.26
CA ALA A 638 -3.09 84.20 -33.70
C ALA A 638 -3.54 85.39 -34.59
N GLY A 639 -3.22 86.61 -34.19
CA GLY A 639 -3.70 87.84 -34.85
C GLY A 639 -2.62 88.90 -35.02
N SER A 640 -1.36 88.48 -35.12
CA SER A 640 -0.19 89.37 -35.09
C SER A 640 0.84 89.06 -36.18
N GLU A 641 0.94 87.82 -36.63
CA GLU A 641 1.77 87.32 -37.74
C GLU A 641 1.06 86.07 -38.30
N TYR A 642 1.07 85.81 -39.62
CA TYR A 642 0.38 84.64 -40.20
C TYR A 642 0.88 84.18 -41.59
N ILE A 643 0.57 82.92 -41.92
CA ILE A 643 0.74 82.24 -43.19
C ILE A 643 -0.34 82.71 -44.18
N LEU A 644 0.11 83.23 -45.32
CA LEU A 644 -0.73 83.69 -46.43
C LEU A 644 -1.01 82.62 -47.48
N ASN A 645 -0.06 81.71 -47.70
CA ASN A 645 -0.20 80.70 -48.74
C ASN A 645 0.81 79.55 -48.61
N VAL A 646 0.35 78.29 -48.66
CA VAL A 646 1.22 77.10 -48.77
C VAL A 646 1.04 76.44 -50.14
N THR A 647 2.15 76.22 -50.85
CA THR A 647 2.17 75.40 -52.08
C THR A 647 3.06 74.18 -51.93
N PHE A 648 2.54 73.00 -52.26
CA PHE A 648 3.32 71.77 -52.37
C PHE A 648 2.70 70.84 -53.41
N ASN A 649 3.46 70.53 -54.48
CA ASN A 649 2.96 69.80 -55.66
C ASN A 649 1.64 70.39 -56.23
N THR A 650 0.48 69.78 -55.96
CA THR A 650 -0.84 70.32 -56.36
C THR A 650 -1.60 71.04 -55.24
N ILE A 651 -1.10 71.04 -54.00
CA ILE A 651 -1.60 71.91 -52.93
C ILE A 651 -1.20 73.35 -53.28
N ASN A 652 -2.17 74.26 -53.18
CA ASN A 652 -1.98 75.71 -53.28
C ASN A 652 -3.09 76.37 -52.47
N ASN A 653 -2.92 76.39 -51.16
CA ASN A 653 -3.89 76.95 -50.22
C ASN A 653 -3.54 78.40 -49.93
N ALA A 654 -4.46 79.32 -50.22
CA ALA A 654 -4.33 80.73 -49.84
C ALA A 654 -5.13 80.95 -48.55
N SER A 655 -4.45 80.80 -47.41
CA SER A 655 -4.95 80.97 -46.05
C SER A 655 -4.80 82.42 -45.56
N GLY A 656 -5.17 82.65 -44.31
CA GLY A 656 -4.84 83.88 -43.60
C GLY A 656 -5.41 83.90 -42.18
N ASP A 657 -4.64 84.49 -41.27
CA ASP A 657 -4.97 84.88 -39.88
C ASP A 657 -6.00 83.97 -39.18
N GLU A 658 -5.59 82.78 -38.72
CA GLU A 658 -6.38 81.83 -37.91
C GLU A 658 -6.62 82.31 -36.46
N SER A 659 -7.10 83.55 -36.36
CA SER A 659 -7.26 84.47 -35.22
C SER A 659 -8.06 83.98 -34.00
N ALA A 660 -8.46 82.72 -33.98
CA ALA A 660 -9.05 82.05 -32.82
C ALA A 660 -8.06 81.15 -32.05
N SER A 661 -7.07 80.55 -32.73
CA SER A 661 -6.19 79.52 -32.13
C SER A 661 -4.84 79.29 -32.82
N GLY A 662 -4.55 79.98 -33.93
CA GLY A 662 -3.27 79.84 -34.65
C GLY A 662 -3.07 78.42 -35.18
N TYR A 663 -4.16 77.77 -35.56
CA TYR A 663 -4.17 76.40 -36.06
C TYR A 663 -5.23 76.25 -37.14
N GLY A 664 -4.79 76.02 -38.37
CA GLY A 664 -5.64 75.73 -39.52
C GLY A 664 -5.64 74.24 -39.87
N ASP A 665 -6.79 73.58 -39.74
CA ASP A 665 -6.98 72.22 -40.26
C ASP A 665 -7.38 72.26 -41.74
N TYR A 666 -6.37 72.11 -42.61
CA TYR A 666 -6.51 72.06 -44.06
C TYR A 666 -6.39 70.64 -44.62
N THR A 667 -6.56 69.61 -43.78
CA THR A 667 -6.27 68.21 -44.12
C THR A 667 -7.19 67.61 -45.20
N ALA A 668 -8.32 68.26 -45.48
CA ALA A 668 -9.15 67.97 -46.65
C ALA A 668 -8.47 68.31 -47.99
N GLN A 669 -7.39 69.11 -47.98
CA GLN A 669 -6.51 69.35 -49.12
C GLN A 669 -5.41 68.30 -49.13
N SER A 670 -5.27 67.63 -50.28
CA SER A 670 -4.33 66.54 -50.48
C SER A 670 -3.72 66.56 -51.87
N THR A 671 -2.55 65.93 -52.02
CA THR A 671 -1.84 65.77 -53.29
C THR A 671 -1.13 64.42 -53.35
N ASP A 672 -1.14 63.81 -54.54
CA ASP A 672 -0.43 62.55 -54.81
C ASP A 672 1.06 62.84 -55.08
N VAL A 673 1.96 62.23 -54.31
CA VAL A 673 3.43 62.35 -54.49
C VAL A 673 4.06 60.97 -54.63
N ASN A 674 4.99 60.82 -55.58
CA ASN A 674 5.64 59.53 -55.82
C ASN A 674 6.86 59.35 -54.88
N LEU A 675 7.12 58.12 -54.43
CA LEU A 675 8.41 57.78 -53.80
C LEU A 675 9.59 58.22 -54.70
N ASN A 676 10.65 58.75 -54.09
CA ASN A 676 11.83 59.31 -54.75
C ASN A 676 11.56 60.49 -55.72
N SER A 677 10.37 61.12 -55.69
CA SER A 677 10.14 62.38 -56.39
C SER A 677 10.45 63.60 -55.51
N THR A 678 10.95 64.68 -56.12
CA THR A 678 11.26 65.94 -55.43
C THR A 678 10.27 67.01 -55.83
N HIS A 679 9.68 67.69 -54.85
CA HIS A 679 8.72 68.77 -55.02
C HIS A 679 9.17 70.01 -54.26
N LEU A 680 8.93 71.20 -54.80
CA LEU A 680 9.20 72.45 -54.10
C LEU A 680 8.04 72.76 -53.14
N LEU A 681 8.35 72.82 -51.84
CA LEU A 681 7.50 73.46 -50.85
C LEU A 681 7.73 74.97 -50.91
N SER A 682 6.67 75.76 -50.79
CA SER A 682 6.80 77.22 -50.60
C SER A 682 5.71 77.71 -49.65
N VAL A 683 6.12 78.43 -48.62
CA VAL A 683 5.27 79.02 -47.59
C VAL A 683 5.39 80.53 -47.70
N THR A 684 4.27 81.23 -47.84
CA THR A 684 4.19 82.69 -47.92
C THR A 684 3.73 83.23 -46.58
N ILE A 685 4.44 84.20 -46.01
CA ILE A 685 4.25 84.70 -44.64
C ILE A 685 4.07 86.24 -44.64
N ASN A 686 3.24 86.72 -43.73
CA ASN A 686 3.07 88.13 -43.38
C ASN A 686 3.45 88.35 -41.91
N THR A 687 4.65 88.90 -41.68
CA THR A 687 5.20 89.20 -40.34
C THR A 687 4.62 90.50 -39.75
N LEU A 688 3.63 91.13 -40.43
CA LEU A 688 2.75 92.23 -39.99
C LEU A 688 3.40 93.47 -39.30
N GLY A 689 4.71 93.60 -39.37
CA GLY A 689 5.51 94.57 -38.62
C GLY A 689 6.99 94.24 -38.71
N ALA A 690 7.80 94.81 -37.82
CA ALA A 690 9.26 94.61 -37.79
C ALA A 690 9.68 93.31 -37.06
N TYR A 691 8.80 92.31 -37.05
CA TYR A 691 8.96 91.03 -36.37
C TYR A 691 9.71 90.03 -37.26
N THR A 692 10.22 88.96 -36.65
CA THR A 692 10.93 87.87 -37.31
C THR A 692 10.29 86.56 -36.91
N ASP A 693 9.83 85.81 -37.90
CA ASP A 693 9.19 84.52 -37.72
C ASP A 693 10.06 83.45 -38.36
N HIS A 694 10.20 82.31 -37.69
CA HIS A 694 10.91 81.15 -38.20
C HIS A 694 9.90 80.07 -38.61
N CYS A 695 10.16 79.32 -39.68
CA CYS A 695 9.19 78.38 -40.23
C CYS A 695 9.79 76.98 -40.45
N TRP A 696 9.09 75.96 -39.96
CA TRP A 696 9.39 74.54 -40.17
C TRP A 696 8.27 73.85 -40.93
N ALA A 697 8.63 72.78 -41.64
CA ALA A 697 7.68 71.84 -42.21
C ALA A 697 7.99 70.42 -41.72
N TYR A 698 6.97 69.73 -41.23
CA TYR A 698 7.04 68.37 -40.69
C TYR A 698 6.22 67.43 -41.56
N PHE A 699 6.75 66.24 -41.82
CA PHE A 699 6.14 65.27 -42.72
C PHE A 699 6.22 63.87 -42.14
N ASP A 700 5.11 63.34 -41.63
CA ASP A 700 5.04 61.97 -41.10
C ASP A 700 5.20 60.97 -42.26
N TRP A 701 6.43 60.59 -42.59
CA TRP A 701 6.75 59.73 -43.71
C TRP A 701 6.45 58.27 -43.38
N ASP A 702 6.62 57.85 -42.12
CA ASP A 702 6.47 56.46 -41.71
C ASP A 702 5.04 56.08 -41.26
N LYS A 703 4.22 57.06 -40.90
CA LYS A 703 2.86 56.96 -40.31
C LYS A 703 2.83 56.55 -38.86
N SER A 704 3.83 56.97 -38.10
CA SER A 704 3.91 56.80 -36.65
C SER A 704 2.88 57.64 -35.89
N TYR A 705 2.26 58.64 -36.52
CA TYR A 705 1.45 59.69 -35.87
C TYR A 705 2.25 60.60 -34.91
N THR A 706 3.56 60.46 -34.93
CA THR A 706 4.55 61.38 -34.40
C THR A 706 5.25 62.09 -35.56
N PHE A 707 6.09 63.09 -35.26
CA PHE A 707 6.97 63.70 -36.25
C PHE A 707 8.40 63.54 -35.76
N ASP A 708 9.16 62.67 -36.41
CA ASP A 708 10.53 62.35 -36.01
C ASP A 708 11.53 63.45 -36.45
N ALA A 709 12.76 63.40 -35.91
CA ALA A 709 13.77 64.42 -36.20
C ALA A 709 14.18 64.45 -37.69
N GLU A 710 14.16 63.29 -38.36
CA GLU A 710 14.41 63.12 -39.79
C GLU A 710 13.26 63.60 -40.70
N GLU A 711 12.11 63.94 -40.09
CA GLU A 711 10.89 64.37 -40.78
C GLU A 711 10.69 65.89 -40.79
N ALA A 712 11.58 66.60 -40.10
CA ALA A 712 11.57 68.04 -39.89
C ALA A 712 12.43 68.78 -40.93
N TYR A 713 11.87 69.83 -41.53
CA TYR A 713 12.50 70.64 -42.57
C TYR A 713 12.46 72.13 -42.22
N ASP A 714 13.63 72.67 -41.84
CA ASP A 714 13.89 74.10 -41.62
C ASP A 714 13.72 74.88 -42.94
N LEU A 715 12.79 75.84 -42.97
CA LEU A 715 12.58 76.76 -44.10
C LEU A 715 13.23 78.15 -43.86
N GLY A 716 13.65 78.44 -42.63
CA GLY A 716 14.44 79.60 -42.23
C GLY A 716 13.66 80.77 -41.62
N ASP A 717 14.40 81.83 -41.26
CA ASP A 717 13.87 83.09 -40.74
C ASP A 717 13.28 83.98 -41.85
N ILE A 718 12.23 84.73 -41.52
CA ILE A 718 11.75 85.84 -42.34
C ILE A 718 11.37 87.07 -41.51
N THR A 719 11.80 88.26 -41.95
CA THR A 719 11.67 89.50 -41.17
C THR A 719 11.05 90.64 -41.98
N ASN A 720 10.09 91.36 -41.39
CA ASN A 720 9.55 92.61 -41.92
C ASN A 720 9.03 92.51 -43.37
N VAL A 721 8.13 91.56 -43.62
CA VAL A 721 7.49 91.31 -44.92
C VAL A 721 5.98 91.25 -44.80
N THR A 722 5.27 91.72 -45.83
CA THR A 722 3.81 91.60 -45.93
C THR A 722 3.35 90.45 -46.85
N ALA A 723 4.30 89.74 -47.46
CA ALA A 723 4.13 88.60 -48.36
C ALA A 723 5.53 88.09 -48.76
N GLY A 724 6.32 87.63 -47.77
CA GLY A 724 7.62 87.01 -48.03
C GLY A 724 7.47 85.51 -48.25
N VAL A 725 8.41 84.89 -48.97
CA VAL A 725 8.33 83.46 -49.33
C VAL A 725 9.56 82.72 -48.85
N LEU A 726 9.35 81.67 -48.06
CA LEU A 726 10.33 80.64 -47.72
C LEU A 726 10.05 79.40 -48.57
N SER A 727 11.08 78.69 -49.01
CA SER A 727 10.90 77.56 -49.93
C SER A 727 12.05 76.56 -49.89
N GLN A 728 11.74 75.26 -49.94
CA GLN A 728 12.73 74.18 -49.93
C GLN A 728 12.27 73.01 -50.82
N ASN A 729 13.23 72.32 -51.44
CA ASN A 729 12.95 71.11 -52.21
C ASN A 729 12.85 69.91 -51.26
N ILE A 730 11.65 69.37 -51.11
CA ILE A 730 11.39 68.17 -50.30
C ILE A 730 11.44 66.96 -51.24
N THR A 731 12.23 65.95 -50.90
CA THR A 731 12.30 64.69 -51.65
C THR A 731 11.62 63.61 -50.84
N ILE A 732 10.60 62.96 -51.42
CA ILE A 732 9.85 61.90 -50.73
C ILE A 732 10.80 60.70 -50.51
N PRO A 733 11.07 60.28 -49.25
CA PRO A 733 12.01 59.20 -48.97
C PRO A 733 11.63 57.88 -49.65
N GLU A 734 12.62 57.06 -50.01
CA GLU A 734 12.39 55.71 -50.57
C GLU A 734 11.62 54.81 -49.60
N GLY A 735 11.83 54.99 -48.29
CA GLY A 735 11.18 54.23 -47.21
C GLY A 735 9.84 54.80 -46.73
N ALA A 736 9.29 55.86 -47.34
CA ALA A 736 8.04 56.46 -46.87
C ALA A 736 6.83 55.54 -47.10
N THR A 737 5.94 55.45 -46.11
CA THR A 737 4.78 54.55 -46.09
C THR A 737 3.71 55.02 -47.07
N LEU A 738 3.27 54.12 -47.97
CA LEU A 738 2.29 54.43 -49.02
C LEU A 738 0.89 54.78 -48.46
N GLY A 739 0.15 55.64 -49.18
CA GLY A 739 -1.19 56.13 -48.85
C GLY A 739 -1.18 57.51 -48.18
N SER A 740 -2.32 57.95 -47.63
CA SER A 740 -2.44 59.26 -46.96
C SER A 740 -1.57 59.37 -45.69
N THR A 741 -0.93 60.51 -45.49
CA THR A 741 -0.19 60.93 -44.28
C THR A 741 -0.31 62.44 -44.04
N ARG A 742 0.30 62.96 -42.97
CA ARG A 742 0.26 64.36 -42.54
C ARG A 742 1.51 65.16 -42.98
N MET A 743 1.26 66.35 -43.51
CA MET A 743 2.24 67.45 -43.59
C MET A 743 1.76 68.56 -42.65
N ARG A 744 2.62 69.04 -41.75
CA ARG A 744 2.36 70.15 -40.83
C ARG A 744 3.34 71.29 -41.14
N ILE A 745 2.84 72.47 -41.43
CA ILE A 745 3.65 73.70 -41.50
C ILE A 745 3.52 74.39 -40.15
N ASN A 746 4.63 74.82 -39.55
CA ASN A 746 4.60 75.61 -38.32
C ASN A 746 5.44 76.89 -38.47
N MET A 747 4.98 77.98 -37.89
CA MET A 747 5.60 79.30 -37.95
C MET A 747 5.50 79.96 -36.58
N GLU A 748 6.58 80.52 -36.06
CA GLU A 748 6.63 81.08 -34.71
C GLU A 748 7.53 82.31 -34.60
N TYR A 749 7.13 83.24 -33.74
CA TYR A 749 7.81 84.50 -33.51
C TYR A 749 9.11 84.30 -32.71
N ASN A 750 10.25 84.47 -33.39
CA ASN A 750 11.58 84.47 -32.76
C ASN A 750 11.86 83.20 -31.92
N GLY A 751 11.32 82.05 -32.33
CA GLY A 751 11.49 80.72 -31.73
C GLY A 751 11.74 79.64 -32.78
N ASP A 752 12.05 78.42 -32.36
CA ASP A 752 12.23 77.25 -33.23
C ASP A 752 11.02 76.31 -33.03
N PRO A 753 9.93 76.47 -33.80
CA PRO A 753 8.65 75.84 -33.50
C PRO A 753 8.73 74.32 -33.64
N GLY A 754 8.59 73.60 -32.52
CA GLY A 754 8.46 72.14 -32.54
C GLY A 754 7.22 71.68 -33.31
N ALA A 755 7.15 70.40 -33.67
CA ALA A 755 5.94 69.85 -34.30
C ALA A 755 4.74 69.73 -33.34
N CYS A 756 5.04 69.73 -32.03
CA CYS A 756 4.16 69.33 -30.93
C CYS A 756 4.44 70.10 -29.62
N ASP A 757 5.11 71.27 -29.67
CA ASP A 757 5.67 71.82 -28.44
C ASP A 757 4.60 72.34 -27.46
N VAL A 758 4.89 72.20 -26.17
CA VAL A 758 3.92 72.40 -25.08
C VAL A 758 3.74 73.87 -24.72
N ASP A 759 4.65 74.72 -25.17
CA ASP A 759 4.68 76.17 -24.98
C ASP A 759 4.07 76.96 -26.13
N HIS A 760 3.76 76.38 -27.30
CA HIS A 760 2.99 77.05 -28.37
C HIS A 760 1.77 77.79 -27.79
N ALA A 761 1.05 77.16 -26.85
CA ALA A 761 -0.10 77.73 -26.14
C ALA A 761 0.19 78.96 -25.26
N GLN A 762 1.43 79.43 -25.19
CA GLN A 762 1.91 80.64 -24.51
C GLN A 762 2.59 81.65 -25.46
N GLU A 763 2.71 81.33 -26.76
CA GLU A 763 3.52 82.06 -27.74
C GLU A 763 2.72 82.57 -28.95
N TRP A 764 3.42 83.23 -29.88
CA TRP A 764 2.89 83.82 -31.11
C TRP A 764 3.36 83.01 -32.32
N GLY A 765 2.42 82.55 -33.13
CA GLY A 765 2.69 81.67 -34.25
C GLY A 765 1.42 81.15 -34.91
N GLU A 766 1.60 80.33 -35.94
CA GLU A 766 0.52 79.66 -36.67
C GLU A 766 0.99 78.30 -37.20
N THR A 767 0.17 77.27 -36.97
CA THR A 767 0.32 75.92 -37.54
C THR A 767 -0.75 75.66 -38.60
N GLU A 768 -0.38 75.00 -39.69
CA GLU A 768 -1.31 74.50 -40.70
C GLU A 768 -1.08 73.02 -41.04
N ASP A 769 -2.15 72.22 -40.97
CA ASP A 769 -2.10 70.78 -41.25
C ASP A 769 -2.73 70.43 -42.62
N TYR A 770 -2.02 69.61 -43.40
CA TYR A 770 -2.37 69.17 -44.75
C TYR A 770 -2.24 67.65 -44.89
N SER A 771 -2.93 67.05 -45.86
CA SER A 771 -2.72 65.63 -46.20
C SER A 771 -1.79 65.46 -47.40
N LEU A 772 -1.00 64.40 -47.43
CA LEU A 772 -0.25 63.95 -48.61
C LEU A 772 -0.57 62.49 -48.89
N ASN A 773 -0.76 62.09 -50.14
CA ASN A 773 -0.97 60.70 -50.51
C ASN A 773 0.28 60.15 -51.22
N ILE A 774 1.04 59.30 -50.52
CA ILE A 774 2.29 58.76 -51.05
C ILE A 774 1.98 57.56 -51.94
N VAL A 775 2.41 57.62 -53.20
CA VAL A 775 2.16 56.59 -54.22
C VAL A 775 3.48 55.98 -54.73
N ALA A 776 3.43 54.71 -55.13
CA ALA A 776 4.62 53.97 -55.54
C ALA A 776 5.16 54.43 -56.90
N GLY A 777 6.47 54.68 -56.99
CA GLY A 777 7.16 54.85 -58.27
C GLY A 777 7.23 53.53 -59.04
N VAL A 778 6.68 53.48 -60.25
CA VAL A 778 6.42 52.20 -60.94
C VAL A 778 7.62 51.69 -61.74
N SER A 779 8.41 50.81 -61.12
CA SER A 779 9.23 49.80 -61.81
C SER A 779 8.54 48.44 -61.73
N THR A 780 8.71 47.56 -62.73
CA THR A 780 8.07 46.23 -62.72
C THR A 780 8.99 45.09 -63.14
N TYR A 781 8.80 43.93 -62.50
CA TYR A 781 9.57 42.69 -62.69
C TYR A 781 8.63 41.48 -62.85
N SER A 782 9.18 40.26 -62.97
CA SER A 782 8.41 39.01 -62.95
C SER A 782 8.77 38.13 -61.76
N VAL A 783 7.76 37.48 -61.16
CA VAL A 783 7.90 36.55 -60.04
C VAL A 783 7.46 35.15 -60.45
N THR A 784 8.32 34.16 -60.27
CA THR A 784 8.06 32.74 -60.57
C THR A 784 7.91 31.96 -59.27
N PHE A 785 6.85 31.17 -59.15
CA PHE A 785 6.66 30.21 -58.05
C PHE A 785 6.88 28.79 -58.55
N ASN A 786 7.67 28.01 -57.81
CA ASN A 786 7.87 26.58 -58.01
C ASN A 786 7.31 25.82 -56.79
N VAL A 787 6.22 25.07 -56.99
CA VAL A 787 5.47 24.40 -55.91
C VAL A 787 5.65 22.88 -55.99
N SER A 788 6.06 22.27 -54.88
CA SER A 788 6.30 20.82 -54.78
C SER A 788 5.89 20.27 -53.41
N ASP A 789 5.80 18.95 -53.27
CA ASP A 789 5.65 18.26 -51.98
C ASP A 789 7.00 17.89 -51.31
N GLY A 790 8.11 18.42 -51.85
CA GLY A 790 9.47 18.07 -51.45
C GLY A 790 10.07 16.89 -52.23
N THR A 791 9.26 16.15 -52.99
CA THR A 791 9.69 15.05 -53.88
C THR A 791 9.21 15.20 -55.32
N SER A 792 8.02 15.75 -55.51
CA SER A 792 7.30 15.84 -56.78
C SER A 792 6.68 17.24 -56.97
N PRO A 793 6.64 17.80 -58.19
CA PRO A 793 5.95 19.05 -58.48
C PRO A 793 4.43 18.89 -58.33
N ILE A 794 3.76 19.92 -57.82
CA ILE A 794 2.29 19.92 -57.64
C ILE A 794 1.64 20.70 -58.77
N GLU A 795 0.96 20.00 -59.69
CA GLU A 795 0.12 20.59 -60.73
C GLU A 795 -1.20 21.13 -60.15
N GLY A 796 -1.67 22.27 -60.63
CA GLY A 796 -2.97 22.84 -60.26
C GLY A 796 -3.02 23.49 -58.86
N ALA A 797 -1.89 23.71 -58.19
CA ALA A 797 -1.82 24.51 -56.98
C ALA A 797 -2.18 25.96 -57.30
N SER A 798 -3.15 26.52 -56.57
CA SER A 798 -3.64 27.89 -56.71
C SER A 798 -2.72 28.83 -55.95
N VAL A 799 -1.81 29.48 -56.67
CA VAL A 799 -0.93 30.53 -56.14
C VAL A 799 -1.63 31.87 -56.31
N THR A 800 -1.88 32.56 -55.21
CA THR A 800 -2.31 33.96 -55.18
C THR A 800 -1.12 34.81 -54.77
N PHE A 801 -0.70 35.74 -55.63
CA PHE A 801 0.40 36.67 -55.35
C PHE A 801 -0.07 38.10 -55.64
N ASN A 802 0.06 38.97 -54.63
CA ASN A 802 -0.39 40.37 -54.68
C ASN A 802 -1.81 40.53 -55.26
N GLY A 803 -2.75 39.71 -54.78
CA GLY A 803 -4.17 39.73 -55.18
C GLY A 803 -4.50 39.05 -56.51
N LEU A 804 -3.51 38.62 -57.31
CA LEU A 804 -3.73 37.87 -58.55
C LEU A 804 -3.54 36.37 -58.33
N THR A 805 -4.48 35.55 -58.79
CA THR A 805 -4.42 34.09 -58.65
C THR A 805 -4.12 33.40 -59.96
N GLN A 806 -3.15 32.47 -59.97
CA GLN A 806 -2.84 31.59 -61.09
C GLN A 806 -2.58 30.14 -60.61
N PRO A 807 -3.03 29.12 -61.37
CA PRO A 807 -2.66 27.73 -61.09
C PRO A 807 -1.23 27.43 -61.54
N THR A 808 -0.60 26.43 -60.91
CA THR A 808 0.65 25.83 -61.39
C THR A 808 0.42 24.84 -62.54
N ASN A 809 1.42 24.74 -63.42
CA ASN A 809 1.46 23.79 -64.53
C ASN A 809 1.95 22.38 -64.10
N LEU A 810 2.04 21.45 -65.05
CA LEU A 810 2.59 20.08 -64.88
C LEU A 810 3.98 19.99 -64.21
N SER A 811 4.77 21.07 -64.23
CA SER A 811 6.09 21.15 -63.59
C SER A 811 6.04 21.87 -62.22
N GLY A 812 4.84 22.14 -61.70
CA GLY A 812 4.64 22.85 -60.43
C GLY A 812 4.87 24.35 -60.52
N GLN A 813 4.96 24.93 -61.73
CA GLN A 813 5.38 26.33 -61.91
C GLN A 813 4.24 27.27 -62.32
N THR A 814 4.29 28.51 -61.84
CA THR A 814 3.48 29.63 -62.36
C THR A 814 4.23 30.95 -62.28
N ILE A 815 3.88 31.94 -63.12
CA ILE A 815 4.65 33.18 -63.31
C ILE A 815 3.72 34.40 -63.35
N PHE A 816 4.02 35.39 -62.53
CA PHE A 816 3.39 36.71 -62.53
C PHE A 816 4.33 37.71 -63.21
N THR A 817 3.83 38.42 -64.23
CA THR A 817 4.60 39.40 -65.02
C THR A 817 4.09 40.82 -64.79
N ASN A 818 4.97 41.82 -64.91
CA ASN A 818 4.68 43.23 -64.65
C ASN A 818 4.26 43.48 -63.18
N VAL A 819 4.89 42.77 -62.25
CA VAL A 819 4.73 42.94 -60.80
C VAL A 819 5.46 44.23 -60.41
N ASN A 820 4.74 45.21 -59.87
CA ASN A 820 5.33 46.44 -59.33
C ASN A 820 6.38 46.11 -58.27
N VAL A 821 7.40 46.97 -58.15
CA VAL A 821 8.32 46.92 -57.01
C VAL A 821 7.57 47.03 -55.69
N GLY A 822 7.99 46.24 -54.71
CA GLY A 822 7.41 46.19 -53.39
C GLY A 822 8.13 45.19 -52.51
N THR A 823 8.36 45.57 -51.26
CA THR A 823 8.77 44.66 -50.19
C THR A 823 7.55 44.01 -49.55
N LEU A 824 7.78 42.89 -48.88
CA LEU A 824 6.78 42.10 -48.18
C LEU A 824 5.52 41.73 -49.02
N LEU A 825 5.63 41.61 -50.35
CA LEU A 825 4.48 41.34 -51.22
C LEU A 825 3.85 39.98 -50.87
N PRO A 826 2.57 39.93 -50.45
CA PRO A 826 1.99 38.73 -49.90
C PRO A 826 1.72 37.70 -51.00
N TYR A 827 2.08 36.46 -50.71
CA TYR A 827 1.63 35.30 -51.46
C TYR A 827 0.94 34.29 -50.54
N SER A 828 -0.06 33.61 -51.08
CA SER A 828 -0.66 32.43 -50.49
C SER A 828 -0.81 31.35 -51.55
N ILE A 829 -0.55 30.11 -51.17
CA ILE A 829 -0.64 28.94 -52.03
C ILE A 829 -1.57 27.96 -51.36
N SER A 830 -2.59 27.55 -52.11
CA SER A 830 -3.53 26.52 -51.71
C SER A 830 -3.55 25.43 -52.78
N ALA A 831 -3.52 24.18 -52.33
CA ALA A 831 -3.73 23.03 -53.20
C ALA A 831 -4.61 22.05 -52.43
N ALA A 832 -5.56 21.41 -53.10
CA ALA A 832 -6.30 20.31 -52.49
C ALA A 832 -5.30 19.28 -51.96
N ASN A 833 -5.53 18.76 -50.73
CA ASN A 833 -4.69 17.80 -50.01
C ASN A 833 -3.51 18.36 -49.20
N TYR A 834 -3.24 19.66 -49.25
CA TYR A 834 -2.09 20.31 -48.59
C TYR A 834 -2.50 21.50 -47.72
N ASN A 835 -1.74 21.74 -46.65
CA ASN A 835 -1.91 22.95 -45.84
C ASN A 835 -1.69 24.18 -46.71
N SER A 836 -2.56 25.18 -46.60
CA SER A 836 -2.30 26.48 -47.19
C SER A 836 -1.03 27.06 -46.57
N THR A 837 -0.10 27.46 -47.43
CA THR A 837 1.14 28.12 -47.00
C THR A 837 1.21 29.48 -47.66
N GLY A 838 1.86 30.41 -47.01
CA GLY A 838 1.98 31.77 -47.48
C GLY A 838 3.13 32.46 -46.80
N GLY A 839 3.41 33.65 -47.26
CA GLY A 839 4.47 34.48 -46.76
C GLY A 839 4.58 35.70 -47.63
N THR A 840 5.75 36.31 -47.61
CA THR A 840 6.01 37.56 -48.29
C THR A 840 7.26 37.44 -49.15
N LEU A 841 7.36 38.28 -50.18
CA LEU A 841 8.51 38.34 -51.09
C LEU A 841 8.86 39.79 -51.39
N ASP A 842 10.16 40.08 -51.41
CA ASP A 842 10.67 41.37 -51.83
C ASP A 842 10.98 41.35 -53.34
N VAL A 843 10.35 42.25 -54.09
CA VAL A 843 10.58 42.47 -55.51
C VAL A 843 11.12 43.89 -55.66
N VAL A 844 12.44 44.04 -55.63
CA VAL A 844 13.08 45.36 -55.49
C VAL A 844 13.75 45.80 -56.80
N ASP A 845 14.66 44.99 -57.35
CA ASP A 845 15.51 45.37 -58.48
C ASP A 845 15.66 44.29 -59.58
N GLN A 846 15.03 43.12 -59.41
CA GLN A 846 15.17 41.99 -60.33
C GLN A 846 13.98 41.03 -60.32
N ASN A 847 13.97 40.10 -61.27
CA ASN A 847 13.02 38.99 -61.32
C ASN A 847 13.27 38.00 -60.17
N VAL A 848 12.21 37.59 -59.47
CA VAL A 848 12.28 36.72 -58.28
C VAL A 848 11.81 35.31 -58.60
N THR A 849 12.44 34.30 -58.01
CA THR A 849 11.98 32.90 -58.06
C THR A 849 11.84 32.35 -56.65
N GLN A 850 10.62 31.98 -56.26
CA GLN A 850 10.32 31.40 -54.96
C GLN A 850 10.03 29.91 -55.08
N ASN A 851 10.77 29.09 -54.34
CA ASN A 851 10.51 27.65 -54.22
C ASN A 851 9.69 27.40 -52.96
N VAL A 852 8.54 26.72 -53.08
CA VAL A 852 7.65 26.42 -51.95
C VAL A 852 7.43 24.92 -51.86
N THR A 853 7.69 24.38 -50.66
CA THR A 853 7.36 23.00 -50.32
C THR A 853 6.06 23.00 -49.54
N MET A 854 5.02 22.44 -50.13
CA MET A 854 3.70 22.28 -49.52
C MET A 854 3.71 21.06 -48.60
N ILE A 855 3.37 21.25 -47.33
CA ILE A 855 3.19 20.15 -46.37
C ILE A 855 1.77 19.61 -46.55
N GLY A 856 1.63 18.30 -46.77
CA GLY A 856 0.31 17.64 -46.81
C GLY A 856 -0.45 17.88 -45.51
N ILE A 857 -1.78 18.05 -45.55
CA ILE A 857 -2.56 18.33 -44.32
C ILE A 857 -2.33 17.20 -43.32
N ILE A 858 -1.69 17.50 -42.18
CA ILE A 858 -1.43 16.55 -41.09
C ILE A 858 -2.36 16.84 -39.92
N ALA A 859 -2.70 15.81 -39.18
CA ALA A 859 -3.38 15.96 -37.90
C ALA A 859 -2.35 16.18 -36.78
N THR A 860 -2.68 17.04 -35.82
CA THR A 860 -1.87 17.35 -34.64
C THR A 860 -2.74 17.31 -33.38
N ASN A 861 -2.11 17.38 -32.20
CA ASN A 861 -2.82 17.47 -30.91
C ASN A 861 -3.94 16.43 -30.76
N ILE A 862 -3.63 15.17 -31.06
CA ILE A 862 -4.57 14.08 -30.79
C ILE A 862 -4.84 14.00 -29.29
N THR A 863 -6.11 14.04 -28.90
CA THR A 863 -6.58 14.06 -27.52
C THR A 863 -7.76 13.09 -27.34
N VAL A 864 -8.08 12.82 -26.08
CA VAL A 864 -9.20 11.96 -25.68
C VAL A 864 -10.14 12.84 -24.87
N GLU A 865 -11.26 13.24 -25.46
CA GLU A 865 -12.23 14.15 -24.81
C GLU A 865 -13.06 13.46 -23.73
N GLY A 866 -13.22 12.15 -23.85
CA GLY A 866 -13.96 11.35 -22.90
C GLY A 866 -14.03 9.90 -23.33
N THR A 867 -14.16 9.01 -22.35
CA THR A 867 -14.40 7.60 -22.57
C THR A 867 -15.75 7.20 -21.99
N THR A 868 -16.35 6.19 -22.58
CA THR A 868 -17.44 5.41 -21.99
C THR A 868 -16.92 3.98 -21.78
N PRO A 869 -17.74 3.05 -21.28
CA PRO A 869 -17.29 1.67 -21.15
C PRO A 869 -17.06 0.94 -22.48
N THR A 870 -17.60 1.43 -23.60
CA THR A 870 -17.46 0.75 -24.90
C THR A 870 -17.06 1.68 -26.04
N SER A 871 -16.70 2.92 -25.72
CA SER A 871 -16.27 3.90 -26.69
C SER A 871 -15.28 4.91 -26.13
N ALA A 872 -14.55 5.57 -27.02
CA ALA A 872 -13.71 6.73 -26.71
C ALA A 872 -13.90 7.80 -27.78
N THR A 873 -14.13 9.04 -27.35
CA THR A 873 -14.17 10.21 -28.22
C THR A 873 -12.75 10.72 -28.39
N ILE A 874 -12.22 10.58 -29.60
CA ILE A 874 -10.87 11.03 -29.97
C ILE A 874 -11.00 12.29 -30.80
N SER A 875 -10.28 13.33 -30.41
CA SER A 875 -10.18 14.59 -31.13
C SER A 875 -8.76 14.81 -31.61
N TRP A 876 -8.63 15.70 -32.59
CA TRP A 876 -7.38 16.17 -33.15
C TRP A 876 -7.61 17.47 -33.91
N ASP A 877 -6.55 18.26 -34.01
CA ASP A 877 -6.47 19.46 -34.84
C ASP A 877 -6.03 19.09 -36.27
N GLY A 878 -6.28 19.96 -37.24
CA GLY A 878 -5.83 19.82 -38.63
C GLY A 878 -6.95 19.46 -39.61
N GLU A 879 -7.99 20.31 -39.67
CA GLU A 879 -9.11 20.16 -40.60
C GLU A 879 -8.70 20.24 -42.08
N GLY A 880 -9.51 19.66 -42.97
CA GLY A 880 -9.34 19.72 -44.43
C GLY A 880 -8.72 18.47 -45.08
N ALA A 881 -8.28 17.47 -44.31
CA ALA A 881 -7.86 16.18 -44.85
C ALA A 881 -9.05 15.42 -45.48
N THR A 882 -8.82 14.66 -46.56
CA THR A 882 -9.92 13.91 -47.21
C THR A 882 -10.39 12.70 -46.40
N ASN A 883 -9.52 12.17 -45.55
CA ASN A 883 -9.83 11.08 -44.63
C ASN A 883 -8.76 11.04 -43.51
N TYR A 884 -9.16 10.66 -42.29
CA TYR A 884 -8.27 10.38 -41.18
C TYR A 884 -8.34 8.88 -40.91
N ILE A 885 -7.19 8.22 -40.73
CA ILE A 885 -7.13 6.79 -40.39
C ILE A 885 -6.67 6.67 -38.94
N ILE A 886 -7.62 6.34 -38.06
CA ILE A 886 -7.45 6.25 -36.62
C ILE A 886 -7.09 4.80 -36.28
N TYR A 887 -5.87 4.58 -35.80
CA TYR A 887 -5.38 3.27 -35.38
C TYR A 887 -5.46 3.15 -33.86
N PHE A 888 -6.00 2.03 -33.39
CA PHE A 888 -6.10 1.73 -31.97
C PHE A 888 -5.78 0.25 -31.69
N GLN A 889 -5.20 -0.03 -30.53
CA GLN A 889 -4.97 -1.39 -30.04
C GLN A 889 -4.96 -1.41 -28.51
N LYS A 890 -5.21 -2.57 -27.90
CA LYS A 890 -4.95 -2.75 -26.47
C LYS A 890 -3.46 -2.55 -26.18
N VAL A 891 -3.14 -2.01 -25.01
CA VAL A 891 -1.74 -1.96 -24.52
C VAL A 891 -1.19 -3.40 -24.46
N GLY A 892 0.03 -3.60 -24.98
CA GLY A 892 0.66 -4.92 -25.08
C GLY A 892 0.25 -5.77 -26.30
N ALA A 893 -0.80 -5.40 -27.05
CA ALA A 893 -1.14 -6.09 -28.29
C ALA A 893 -0.09 -5.87 -29.40
N THR A 894 0.04 -6.82 -30.32
CA THR A 894 0.97 -6.76 -31.46
C THR A 894 0.33 -6.26 -32.76
N THR A 895 -1.00 -6.11 -32.78
CA THR A 895 -1.79 -5.82 -33.99
C THR A 895 -2.64 -4.57 -33.76
N TRP A 896 -2.56 -3.62 -34.69
CA TRP A 896 -3.38 -2.40 -34.71
C TRP A 896 -4.66 -2.61 -35.53
N THR A 897 -5.80 -2.32 -34.93
CA THR A 897 -7.08 -2.13 -35.63
C THR A 897 -7.15 -0.68 -36.13
N TYR A 898 -7.92 -0.40 -37.18
CA TYR A 898 -8.14 0.98 -37.63
C TYR A 898 -9.56 1.24 -38.11
N ASN A 899 -10.02 2.47 -37.87
CA ASN A 899 -11.23 3.05 -38.44
C ASN A 899 -10.86 4.25 -39.33
N THR A 900 -11.82 4.75 -40.11
CA THR A 900 -11.66 5.95 -40.93
C THR A 900 -12.74 6.98 -40.63
N SER A 901 -12.37 8.26 -40.55
CA SER A 901 -13.28 9.39 -40.33
C SER A 901 -13.00 10.51 -41.32
N THR A 902 -14.02 11.30 -41.67
CA THR A 902 -13.84 12.56 -42.44
C THR A 902 -13.86 13.81 -41.56
N SER A 903 -14.06 13.66 -40.25
CA SER A 903 -14.19 14.76 -39.27
C SER A 903 -13.62 14.41 -37.90
N SER A 904 -13.31 15.46 -37.13
CA SER A 904 -12.96 15.47 -35.70
C SER A 904 -14.11 16.15 -34.95
N PRO A 905 -14.52 15.72 -33.74
CA PRO A 905 -14.15 14.49 -33.05
C PRO A 905 -14.61 13.22 -33.80
N TYR A 906 -14.01 12.08 -33.45
CA TYR A 906 -14.47 10.75 -33.85
C TYR A 906 -14.62 9.80 -32.66
N VAL A 907 -15.77 9.13 -32.58
CA VAL A 907 -16.05 8.14 -31.54
C VAL A 907 -15.63 6.76 -32.03
N ILE A 908 -14.57 6.19 -31.43
CA ILE A 908 -14.24 4.77 -31.57
C ILE A 908 -15.28 4.00 -30.76
N ASN A 909 -15.97 3.03 -31.37
CA ASN A 909 -17.02 2.22 -30.75
C ASN A 909 -16.63 0.74 -30.71
N ASN A 910 -17.34 -0.04 -29.88
CA ASN A 910 -17.09 -1.48 -29.64
C ASN A 910 -15.72 -1.75 -29.01
N LEU A 911 -15.30 -0.89 -28.08
CA LEU A 911 -14.18 -1.14 -27.19
C LEU A 911 -14.62 -2.00 -26.01
N GLU A 912 -13.68 -2.68 -25.37
CA GLU A 912 -13.93 -3.43 -24.13
C GLU A 912 -13.87 -2.48 -22.92
N PRO A 913 -14.74 -2.63 -21.91
CA PRO A 913 -14.69 -1.87 -20.65
C PRO A 913 -13.37 -2.05 -19.89
N ASN A 914 -13.02 -1.08 -19.05
CA ASN A 914 -11.82 -1.06 -18.20
C ASN A 914 -10.55 -1.58 -18.89
N THR A 915 -10.34 -1.17 -20.15
CA THR A 915 -9.24 -1.66 -20.99
C THR A 915 -8.39 -0.49 -21.45
N ASN A 916 -7.08 -0.61 -21.24
CA ASN A 916 -6.10 0.37 -21.72
C ASN A 916 -5.87 0.21 -23.23
N TYR A 917 -6.07 1.28 -23.99
CA TYR A 917 -5.82 1.36 -25.41
C TYR A 917 -4.73 2.39 -25.73
N ASN A 918 -3.84 2.03 -26.66
CA ASN A 918 -3.00 2.97 -27.39
C ASN A 918 -3.76 3.44 -28.64
N CYS A 919 -3.77 4.74 -28.91
CA CYS A 919 -4.40 5.35 -30.08
C CYS A 919 -3.45 6.33 -30.78
N ARG A 920 -3.43 6.30 -32.11
CA ARG A 920 -2.68 7.23 -32.96
C ARG A 920 -3.36 7.29 -34.32
N LEU A 921 -3.20 8.38 -35.07
CA LEU A 921 -3.80 8.48 -36.39
C LEU A 921 -2.83 9.05 -37.43
N LYS A 922 -3.24 8.99 -38.69
CA LYS A 922 -2.58 9.68 -39.81
C LYS A 922 -3.63 10.17 -40.78
N THR A 923 -3.34 11.23 -41.52
CA THR A 923 -4.21 11.72 -42.59
C THR A 923 -3.98 10.92 -43.87
N TYR A 924 -4.99 10.92 -44.73
CA TYR A 924 -4.95 10.42 -46.09
C TYR A 924 -5.61 11.42 -47.02
N ASN A 925 -4.81 11.97 -47.94
CA ASN A 925 -5.21 13.06 -48.82
C ASN A 925 -4.88 12.71 -50.27
N GLY A 926 -5.90 12.33 -51.05
CA GLY A 926 -5.78 12.16 -52.50
C GLY A 926 -4.79 11.09 -53.00
N GLY A 927 -4.31 10.19 -52.12
CA GLY A 927 -3.28 9.18 -52.43
C GLY A 927 -2.03 9.25 -51.55
N ILE A 928 -1.85 10.34 -50.79
CA ILE A 928 -0.70 10.58 -49.91
C ILE A 928 -1.11 10.35 -48.45
N TYR A 929 -0.22 9.74 -47.66
CA TYR A 929 -0.37 9.54 -46.22
C TYR A 929 0.59 10.44 -45.44
N SER A 930 0.15 11.03 -44.32
CA SER A 930 1.06 11.66 -43.38
C SER A 930 1.88 10.63 -42.58
N SER A 931 2.87 11.13 -41.84
CA SER A 931 3.37 10.45 -40.64
C SER A 931 2.24 10.25 -39.62
N TYR A 932 2.45 9.31 -38.69
CA TYR A 932 1.57 9.16 -37.53
C TYR A 932 1.68 10.37 -36.59
N THR A 933 0.59 10.67 -35.88
CA THR A 933 0.60 11.49 -34.68
C THR A 933 1.46 10.86 -33.58
N SER A 934 1.69 11.60 -32.49
CA SER A 934 1.99 10.98 -31.19
C SER A 934 0.94 9.90 -30.85
N THR A 935 1.34 8.94 -30.03
CA THR A 935 0.41 7.95 -29.48
C THR A 935 -0.13 8.48 -28.15
N VAL A 936 -1.45 8.52 -28.01
CA VAL A 936 -2.13 8.79 -26.76
C VAL A 936 -2.72 7.51 -26.20
N ASN A 937 -2.76 7.42 -24.88
CA ASN A 937 -3.24 6.27 -24.16
C ASN A 937 -4.54 6.66 -23.45
N PHE A 938 -5.53 5.76 -23.44
CA PHE A 938 -6.75 5.96 -22.66
C PHE A 938 -7.28 4.65 -22.09
N THR A 939 -8.09 4.78 -21.05
CA THR A 939 -8.80 3.67 -20.41
C THR A 939 -10.30 3.89 -20.63
N THR A 940 -10.98 2.88 -21.18
CA THR A 940 -12.45 2.85 -21.19
C THR A 940 -12.99 2.78 -19.76
N GLN A 941 -14.13 3.41 -19.50
CA GLN A 941 -14.74 3.40 -18.16
C GLN A 941 -15.20 1.98 -17.74
N ASP A 942 -15.50 1.81 -16.46
CA ASP A 942 -16.17 0.60 -15.95
C ASP A 942 -17.57 0.44 -16.54
N GLY A 943 -17.91 -0.78 -16.96
CA GLY A 943 -19.23 -1.11 -17.48
C GLY A 943 -20.36 -0.85 -16.49
N ALA A 944 -21.56 -0.56 -16.99
CA ALA A 944 -22.76 -0.67 -16.14
C ALA A 944 -22.81 -2.08 -15.51
N PRO A 945 -23.20 -2.25 -14.23
CA PRO A 945 -23.24 -3.55 -13.59
C PRO A 945 -24.08 -4.57 -14.39
N VAL A 946 -23.40 -5.52 -15.05
CA VAL A 946 -24.08 -6.54 -15.88
C VAL A 946 -24.77 -7.51 -14.94
N VAL A 947 -26.10 -7.62 -15.02
CA VAL A 947 -26.84 -8.59 -14.20
C VAL A 947 -26.45 -9.99 -14.62
N ALA A 948 -25.85 -10.75 -13.70
CA ALA A 948 -25.50 -12.14 -13.96
C ALA A 948 -26.75 -12.97 -14.24
N THR A 949 -26.65 -13.83 -15.25
CA THR A 949 -27.72 -14.71 -15.73
C THR A 949 -27.20 -16.15 -15.87
N ASN A 950 -28.10 -17.10 -16.14
CA ASN A 950 -27.75 -18.51 -16.32
C ASN A 950 -26.86 -19.09 -15.21
N VAL A 951 -27.10 -18.67 -13.96
CA VAL A 951 -26.36 -19.16 -12.79
C VAL A 951 -26.59 -20.66 -12.65
N ALA A 952 -25.50 -21.42 -12.72
CA ALA A 952 -25.47 -22.87 -12.56
C ALA A 952 -24.42 -23.25 -11.51
N VAL A 953 -24.61 -24.39 -10.84
CA VAL A 953 -23.64 -24.95 -9.92
C VAL A 953 -23.33 -26.37 -10.37
N GLU A 954 -22.08 -26.60 -10.76
CA GLU A 954 -21.54 -27.84 -11.30
C GLU A 954 -20.24 -28.20 -10.57
N GLY A 955 -19.55 -29.27 -11.00
CA GLY A 955 -18.28 -29.70 -10.39
C GLY A 955 -18.38 -29.99 -8.88
N ILE A 956 -19.59 -30.29 -8.39
CA ILE A 956 -19.88 -30.41 -6.96
C ILE A 956 -19.10 -31.61 -6.39
N THR A 957 -18.34 -31.36 -5.33
CA THR A 957 -17.65 -32.37 -4.53
C THR A 957 -18.22 -32.39 -3.11
N ALA A 958 -17.53 -33.04 -2.17
CA ALA A 958 -17.91 -33.04 -0.77
C ALA A 958 -17.78 -31.66 -0.10
N THR A 959 -16.72 -30.93 -0.41
CA THR A 959 -16.37 -29.68 0.28
C THR A 959 -16.25 -28.48 -0.66
N THR A 960 -16.49 -28.71 -1.95
CA THR A 960 -16.39 -27.67 -2.99
C THR A 960 -17.55 -27.75 -3.97
N ALA A 961 -17.86 -26.64 -4.63
CA ALA A 961 -18.75 -26.62 -5.78
C ALA A 961 -18.40 -25.45 -6.71
N THR A 962 -18.44 -25.68 -8.02
CA THR A 962 -18.10 -24.67 -9.02
C THR A 962 -19.37 -23.96 -9.46
N ILE A 963 -19.49 -22.67 -9.16
CA ILE A 963 -20.59 -21.83 -9.61
C ILE A 963 -20.17 -21.05 -10.87
N SER A 964 -20.98 -21.12 -11.91
CA SER A 964 -20.79 -20.44 -13.18
C SER A 964 -22.00 -19.56 -13.50
N TRP A 965 -21.78 -18.46 -14.21
CA TRP A 965 -22.82 -17.56 -14.68
C TRP A 965 -22.39 -16.85 -15.96
N ASP A 966 -23.37 -16.41 -16.75
CA ASP A 966 -23.20 -15.54 -17.91
C ASP A 966 -23.34 -14.07 -17.47
N GLY A 967 -22.50 -13.19 -17.99
CA GLY A 967 -22.51 -11.76 -17.66
C GLY A 967 -21.12 -11.24 -17.30
N GLU A 968 -20.17 -11.43 -18.21
CA GLU A 968 -18.79 -10.92 -18.10
C GLU A 968 -18.76 -9.38 -18.12
N GLY A 969 -17.79 -8.77 -17.44
CA GLY A 969 -17.60 -7.30 -17.41
C GLY A 969 -17.97 -6.61 -16.09
N ALA A 970 -18.05 -7.33 -14.96
CA ALA A 970 -18.08 -6.73 -13.63
C ALA A 970 -16.69 -6.76 -12.97
N THR A 971 -16.35 -5.71 -12.20
CA THR A 971 -15.13 -5.64 -11.40
C THR A 971 -15.17 -6.59 -10.21
N ASN A 972 -16.36 -6.91 -9.69
CA ASN A 972 -16.51 -7.98 -8.71
C ASN A 972 -17.89 -8.67 -8.80
N TYR A 973 -17.93 -9.94 -8.43
CA TYR A 973 -19.11 -10.80 -8.34
C TYR A 973 -19.21 -11.29 -6.89
N ILE A 974 -20.24 -10.85 -6.17
CA ILE A 974 -20.44 -11.24 -4.77
C ILE A 974 -21.42 -12.40 -4.72
N ILE A 975 -20.89 -13.58 -4.38
CA ILE A 975 -21.56 -14.87 -4.39
C ILE A 975 -22.03 -15.18 -2.97
N TYR A 976 -23.32 -15.02 -2.70
CA TYR A 976 -23.90 -15.31 -1.39
C TYR A 976 -24.34 -16.77 -1.32
N TYR A 977 -24.01 -17.45 -0.23
CA TYR A 977 -24.42 -18.82 0.05
C TYR A 977 -24.92 -18.98 1.49
N GLN A 978 -25.83 -19.92 1.70
CA GLN A 978 -26.30 -20.33 3.02
C GLN A 978 -26.77 -21.78 3.02
N LYS A 979 -26.73 -22.44 4.17
CA LYS A 979 -27.44 -23.72 4.34
C LYS A 979 -28.94 -23.51 4.16
N VAL A 980 -29.65 -24.45 3.55
CA VAL A 980 -31.11 -24.38 3.39
C VAL A 980 -31.77 -24.36 4.78
N GLY A 981 -32.47 -23.27 5.09
CA GLY A 981 -33.12 -23.04 6.39
C GLY A 981 -32.33 -22.13 7.36
N ALA A 982 -31.09 -21.75 7.05
CA ALA A 982 -30.37 -20.72 7.80
C ALA A 982 -31.00 -19.33 7.61
N THR A 983 -30.77 -18.43 8.58
CA THR A 983 -31.27 -17.04 8.57
C THR A 983 -30.26 -16.02 8.05
N SER A 984 -28.97 -16.36 8.02
CA SER A 984 -27.87 -15.53 7.54
C SER A 984 -27.25 -16.09 6.25
N TRP A 985 -26.72 -15.20 5.42
CA TRP A 985 -25.95 -15.54 4.22
C TRP A 985 -24.47 -15.23 4.47
N ALA A 986 -23.60 -16.20 4.22
CA ALA A 986 -22.18 -15.95 4.00
C ALA A 986 -21.95 -15.54 2.54
N TYR A 987 -20.76 -15.06 2.19
CA TYR A 987 -20.42 -14.73 0.81
C TYR A 987 -18.96 -14.98 0.45
N PHE A 988 -18.72 -15.11 -0.85
CA PHE A 988 -17.41 -15.04 -1.49
C PHE A 988 -17.40 -13.87 -2.48
N SER A 989 -16.21 -13.34 -2.78
CA SER A 989 -15.95 -12.42 -3.89
C SER A 989 -15.21 -13.14 -5.02
N SER A 990 -15.44 -12.74 -6.26
CA SER A 990 -14.73 -13.24 -7.44
C SER A 990 -14.67 -12.16 -8.51
N THR A 991 -13.58 -12.10 -9.27
CA THR A 991 -13.46 -11.25 -10.48
C THR A 991 -13.81 -12.01 -11.76
N SER A 992 -14.10 -13.31 -11.68
CA SER A 992 -14.30 -14.17 -12.86
C SER A 992 -15.34 -15.29 -12.65
N SER A 993 -15.84 -15.82 -13.77
CA SER A 993 -16.73 -16.97 -13.89
C SER A 993 -16.01 -18.06 -14.69
N PRO A 994 -16.03 -19.34 -14.28
CA PRO A 994 -16.64 -19.88 -13.07
C PRO A 994 -15.78 -19.65 -11.81
N TYR A 995 -16.41 -19.66 -10.64
CA TYR A 995 -15.76 -19.60 -9.33
C TYR A 995 -15.90 -20.91 -8.56
N LEU A 996 -14.82 -21.38 -7.93
CA LEU A 996 -14.81 -22.56 -7.07
C LEU A 996 -15.12 -22.15 -5.62
N MET A 997 -16.35 -22.39 -5.16
CA MET A 997 -16.69 -22.28 -3.75
C MET A 997 -16.03 -23.43 -2.99
N ASN A 998 -15.21 -23.12 -1.99
CA ASN A 998 -14.51 -24.09 -1.14
C ASN A 998 -15.08 -24.07 0.29
N ASN A 999 -14.61 -24.97 1.15
CA ASN A 999 -14.96 -25.05 2.58
C ASN A 999 -16.47 -25.23 2.85
N LEU A 1000 -17.18 -25.87 1.92
CA LEU A 1000 -18.55 -26.30 2.12
C LEU A 1000 -18.61 -27.56 3.00
N GLU A 1001 -19.70 -27.75 3.73
CA GLU A 1001 -19.91 -28.98 4.50
C GLU A 1001 -20.38 -30.13 3.59
N PRO A 1002 -19.89 -31.38 3.76
CA PRO A 1002 -20.38 -32.54 3.03
C PRO A 1002 -21.87 -32.83 3.23
N ASN A 1003 -22.50 -33.44 2.23
CA ASN A 1003 -23.92 -33.85 2.23
C ASN A 1003 -24.89 -32.76 2.74
N THR A 1004 -24.62 -31.49 2.38
CA THR A 1004 -25.34 -30.33 2.89
C THR A 1004 -26.03 -29.60 1.75
N ASN A 1005 -27.32 -29.30 1.94
CA ASN A 1005 -28.09 -28.49 1.01
C ASN A 1005 -27.76 -27.01 1.18
N TYR A 1006 -27.24 -26.39 0.12
CA TYR A 1006 -26.93 -24.97 0.05
C TYR A 1006 -27.87 -24.25 -0.91
N ASN A 1007 -28.31 -23.07 -0.50
CA ASN A 1007 -28.85 -22.05 -1.38
C ASN A 1007 -27.72 -21.09 -1.76
N CYS A 1008 -27.58 -20.77 -3.04
CA CYS A 1008 -26.63 -19.79 -3.54
C CYS A 1008 -27.33 -18.79 -4.48
N ARG A 1009 -26.93 -17.52 -4.41
CA ARG A 1009 -27.35 -16.44 -5.32
C ARG A 1009 -26.22 -15.43 -5.39
N LEU A 1010 -26.06 -14.73 -6.50
CA LEU A 1010 -25.01 -13.73 -6.61
C LEU A 1010 -25.55 -12.38 -7.05
N ARG A 1011 -24.71 -11.35 -6.96
CA ARG A 1011 -24.94 -10.03 -7.55
C ARG A 1011 -23.62 -9.49 -8.05
N THR A 1012 -23.66 -8.65 -9.07
CA THR A 1012 -22.44 -8.03 -9.62
C THR A 1012 -22.26 -6.65 -9.03
N LEU A 1013 -21.01 -6.21 -8.95
CA LEU A 1013 -20.57 -4.93 -8.45
C LEU A 1013 -19.73 -4.27 -9.55
N ASN A 1014 -20.09 -3.03 -9.90
CA ASN A 1014 -19.28 -2.14 -10.74
C ASN A 1014 -19.34 -0.73 -10.17
N ALA A 1015 -18.20 -0.03 -10.06
CA ALA A 1015 -18.10 1.34 -9.55
C ALA A 1015 -18.92 1.62 -8.27
N GLY A 1016 -18.85 0.71 -7.28
CA GLY A 1016 -19.59 0.81 -6.01
C GLY A 1016 -21.09 0.47 -6.08
N VAL A 1017 -21.65 0.22 -7.26
CA VAL A 1017 -23.08 -0.07 -7.47
C VAL A 1017 -23.32 -1.57 -7.63
N TYR A 1018 -24.24 -2.10 -6.84
CA TYR A 1018 -24.67 -3.49 -6.88
C TYR A 1018 -25.89 -3.73 -7.78
N THR A 1019 -25.91 -4.84 -8.52
CA THR A 1019 -27.15 -5.34 -9.13
C THR A 1019 -28.12 -5.90 -8.09
N PRO A 1020 -29.40 -6.08 -8.46
CA PRO A 1020 -30.26 -7.06 -7.80
C PRO A 1020 -29.60 -8.44 -7.75
N TYR A 1021 -29.99 -9.26 -6.76
CA TYR A 1021 -29.59 -10.65 -6.69
C TYR A 1021 -30.17 -11.46 -7.85
N THR A 1022 -29.41 -12.44 -8.33
CA THR A 1022 -29.90 -13.50 -9.20
C THR A 1022 -30.99 -14.34 -8.49
N SER A 1023 -31.71 -15.15 -9.26
CA SER A 1023 -32.49 -16.24 -8.69
C SER A 1023 -31.60 -17.15 -7.84
N THR A 1024 -32.12 -17.62 -6.71
CA THR A 1024 -31.44 -18.61 -5.87
C THR A 1024 -31.37 -19.95 -6.58
N VAL A 1025 -30.17 -20.50 -6.70
CA VAL A 1025 -29.89 -21.88 -7.11
C VAL A 1025 -29.69 -22.71 -5.84
N THR A 1026 -30.29 -23.90 -5.78
CA THR A 1026 -30.09 -24.84 -4.68
C THR A 1026 -29.27 -26.03 -5.18
N PHE A 1027 -28.24 -26.42 -4.42
CA PHE A 1027 -27.43 -27.60 -4.70
C PHE A 1027 -27.12 -28.36 -3.41
N THR A 1028 -26.70 -29.61 -3.54
CA THR A 1028 -26.30 -30.48 -2.43
C THR A 1028 -24.85 -30.88 -2.65
N THR A 1029 -23.95 -30.58 -1.71
CA THR A 1029 -22.59 -31.14 -1.73
C THR A 1029 -22.65 -32.67 -1.70
N LEU A 1030 -21.68 -33.33 -2.32
CA LEU A 1030 -21.59 -34.79 -2.30
C LEU A 1030 -21.28 -35.30 -0.88
N ASP A 1031 -21.43 -36.61 -0.67
CA ASP A 1031 -20.89 -37.25 0.52
C ASP A 1031 -19.37 -37.02 0.61
N GLY A 1032 -18.85 -36.88 1.83
CA GLY A 1032 -17.42 -36.80 2.12
C GLY A 1032 -16.64 -37.92 1.45
N ALA A 1033 -15.41 -37.65 1.01
CA ALA A 1033 -14.46 -38.74 0.76
C ALA A 1033 -14.42 -39.62 2.02
N PRO A 1034 -14.64 -40.94 1.93
CA PRO A 1034 -14.78 -41.75 3.13
C PRO A 1034 -13.49 -41.66 3.96
N VAL A 1035 -13.57 -41.12 5.18
CA VAL A 1035 -12.41 -40.96 6.07
C VAL A 1035 -11.92 -42.35 6.46
N ILE A 1036 -10.62 -42.66 6.34
CA ILE A 1036 -10.10 -43.96 6.79
C ILE A 1036 -10.36 -44.07 8.29
N ALA A 1037 -11.18 -45.05 8.68
CA ALA A 1037 -11.52 -45.23 10.08
C ALA A 1037 -10.27 -45.58 10.89
N SER A 1038 -9.99 -44.73 11.87
CA SER A 1038 -8.80 -44.73 12.73
C SER A 1038 -9.14 -45.31 14.11
N ASN A 1039 -8.14 -45.44 14.97
CA ASN A 1039 -8.31 -45.91 16.37
C ASN A 1039 -9.19 -47.16 16.49
N VAL A 1040 -8.96 -48.13 15.60
CA VAL A 1040 -9.71 -49.39 15.60
C VAL A 1040 -9.31 -50.19 16.85
N LEU A 1041 -10.23 -50.30 17.79
CA LEU A 1041 -10.09 -51.10 19.00
C LEU A 1041 -11.01 -52.31 18.90
N VAL A 1042 -10.56 -53.45 19.42
CA VAL A 1042 -11.37 -54.68 19.48
C VAL A 1042 -11.37 -55.23 20.89
N ASP A 1043 -12.53 -55.18 21.54
CA ASP A 1043 -12.78 -55.86 22.81
C ASP A 1043 -13.43 -57.23 22.55
N ALA A 1044 -12.79 -58.30 23.00
CA ALA A 1044 -13.23 -59.68 22.81
C ALA A 1044 -14.30 -60.09 23.84
N THR A 1045 -15.43 -59.38 23.79
CA THR A 1045 -16.52 -59.39 24.80
C THR A 1045 -17.04 -60.77 25.18
N THR A 1046 -17.02 -61.76 24.28
CA THR A 1046 -17.32 -63.16 24.63
C THR A 1046 -16.48 -64.14 23.82
N ALA A 1047 -16.81 -65.43 23.93
CA ALA A 1047 -16.19 -66.48 23.15
C ALA A 1047 -16.66 -66.57 21.69
N THR A 1048 -17.80 -65.98 21.35
CA THR A 1048 -18.32 -66.00 19.98
C THR A 1048 -18.58 -64.60 19.43
N THR A 1049 -18.22 -63.56 20.20
CA THR A 1049 -18.41 -62.16 19.86
C THR A 1049 -17.18 -61.31 20.15
N ALA A 1050 -17.01 -60.24 19.39
CA ALA A 1050 -16.08 -59.16 19.71
C ALA A 1050 -16.69 -57.83 19.30
N THR A 1051 -16.62 -56.85 20.20
CA THR A 1051 -17.08 -55.48 19.97
C THR A 1051 -15.93 -54.66 19.42
N ILE A 1052 -16.13 -54.09 18.24
CA ILE A 1052 -15.14 -53.28 17.55
C ILE A 1052 -15.61 -51.83 17.64
N SER A 1053 -14.78 -50.94 18.16
CA SER A 1053 -14.95 -49.49 18.05
C SER A 1053 -13.88 -48.91 17.13
N TRP A 1054 -14.17 -47.76 16.56
CA TRP A 1054 -13.27 -47.00 15.70
C TRP A 1054 -13.75 -45.54 15.67
N ASP A 1055 -12.83 -44.65 15.34
CA ASP A 1055 -13.09 -43.24 15.07
C ASP A 1055 -13.21 -43.02 13.56
N GLY A 1056 -13.91 -41.95 13.16
CA GLY A 1056 -14.14 -41.61 11.75
C GLY A 1056 -15.57 -41.20 11.49
N GLU A 1057 -15.94 -39.99 11.93
CA GLU A 1057 -17.26 -39.41 11.67
C GLU A 1057 -17.48 -39.11 10.17
N GLY A 1058 -18.74 -38.98 9.76
CA GLY A 1058 -19.11 -38.60 8.39
C GLY A 1058 -19.19 -39.74 7.37
N ALA A 1059 -19.12 -41.02 7.79
CA ALA A 1059 -19.35 -42.16 6.89
C ALA A 1059 -20.79 -42.71 6.97
N THR A 1060 -21.43 -42.89 5.80
CA THR A 1060 -22.77 -43.49 5.65
C THR A 1060 -22.80 -44.98 6.03
N ASN A 1061 -21.67 -45.67 5.90
CA ASN A 1061 -21.53 -47.09 6.24
C ASN A 1061 -20.07 -47.45 6.52
N TYR A 1062 -19.83 -48.42 7.39
CA TYR A 1062 -18.54 -48.95 7.79
C TYR A 1062 -18.49 -50.44 7.44
N ILE A 1063 -17.50 -50.87 6.65
CA ILE A 1063 -17.32 -52.26 6.26
C ILE A 1063 -16.19 -52.88 7.07
N ILE A 1064 -16.57 -53.82 7.93
CA ILE A 1064 -15.73 -54.47 8.93
C ILE A 1064 -15.29 -55.82 8.37
N TYR A 1065 -14.00 -55.97 8.08
CA TYR A 1065 -13.41 -57.21 7.58
C TYR A 1065 -12.73 -57.97 8.71
N TYR A 1066 -13.01 -59.27 8.80
CA TYR A 1066 -12.41 -60.15 9.80
C TYR A 1066 -12.08 -61.51 9.19
N LYS A 1067 -11.00 -62.13 9.68
CA LYS A 1067 -10.62 -63.50 9.34
C LYS A 1067 -9.89 -64.15 10.49
N LYS A 1068 -9.89 -65.48 10.56
CA LYS A 1068 -8.95 -66.21 11.42
C LYS A 1068 -7.53 -65.92 10.93
N GLU A 1069 -6.58 -65.82 11.83
CA GLU A 1069 -5.17 -65.55 11.50
C GLU A 1069 -4.60 -66.55 10.47
N SER A 1070 -4.97 -67.83 10.61
CA SER A 1070 -4.58 -68.92 9.69
C SER A 1070 -5.35 -68.96 8.36
N ALA A 1071 -6.32 -68.08 8.13
CA ALA A 1071 -7.11 -68.05 6.90
C ALA A 1071 -6.54 -67.09 5.84
N THR A 1072 -6.67 -67.45 4.57
CA THR A 1072 -6.22 -66.64 3.43
C THR A 1072 -7.26 -65.63 2.94
N SER A 1073 -8.55 -65.89 3.19
CA SER A 1073 -9.68 -65.07 2.72
C SER A 1073 -10.34 -64.30 3.86
N TRP A 1074 -10.83 -63.08 3.56
CA TRP A 1074 -11.53 -62.22 4.51
C TRP A 1074 -13.05 -62.38 4.42
N SER A 1075 -13.71 -62.46 5.57
CA SER A 1075 -15.16 -62.24 5.71
C SER A 1075 -15.44 -60.78 6.02
N TYR A 1076 -16.67 -60.29 5.83
CA TYR A 1076 -17.04 -58.93 6.22
C TYR A 1076 -18.47 -58.78 6.77
N LYS A 1077 -18.68 -57.67 7.48
CA LYS A 1077 -19.98 -57.14 7.94
C LYS A 1077 -20.06 -55.64 7.64
N THR A 1078 -21.25 -55.06 7.74
CA THR A 1078 -21.51 -53.64 7.53
C THR A 1078 -22.25 -53.06 8.74
N SER A 1079 -21.90 -51.85 9.14
CA SER A 1079 -22.52 -51.09 10.25
C SER A 1079 -22.70 -49.64 9.84
N THR A 1080 -23.72 -48.94 10.35
CA THR A 1080 -23.84 -47.48 10.22
C THR A 1080 -23.40 -46.74 11.49
N THR A 1081 -22.97 -47.47 12.52
CA THR A 1081 -22.58 -46.94 13.84
C THR A 1081 -21.31 -47.60 14.37
N SER A 1082 -20.56 -46.87 15.18
CA SER A 1082 -19.47 -47.35 16.05
C SER A 1082 -19.96 -47.29 17.50
N PRO A 1083 -19.73 -48.31 18.36
CA PRO A 1083 -19.12 -49.60 18.05
C PRO A 1083 -20.06 -50.58 17.33
N TYR A 1084 -19.51 -51.69 16.83
CA TYR A 1084 -20.26 -52.82 16.28
C TYR A 1084 -19.74 -54.18 16.81
N THR A 1085 -20.66 -55.04 17.24
CA THR A 1085 -20.33 -56.38 17.74
C THR A 1085 -20.40 -57.43 16.63
N LEU A 1086 -19.23 -57.96 16.23
CA LEU A 1086 -19.13 -59.19 15.45
C LEU A 1086 -19.67 -60.37 16.27
N THR A 1087 -20.36 -61.29 15.62
CA THR A 1087 -20.94 -62.49 16.24
C THR A 1087 -20.69 -63.74 15.38
N GLY A 1088 -20.81 -64.93 15.98
CA GLY A 1088 -20.55 -66.21 15.29
C GLY A 1088 -19.06 -66.51 15.09
N LEU A 1089 -18.19 -65.87 15.88
CA LEU A 1089 -16.77 -66.21 15.96
C LEU A 1089 -16.58 -67.55 16.69
N LEU A 1090 -15.46 -68.23 16.48
CA LEU A 1090 -15.12 -69.42 17.26
C LEU A 1090 -14.43 -69.03 18.57
N PRO A 1091 -14.66 -69.76 19.68
CA PRO A 1091 -13.93 -69.58 20.94
C PRO A 1091 -12.41 -69.72 20.80
N ALA A 1092 -11.66 -69.04 21.68
CA ALA A 1092 -10.21 -69.17 21.84
C ALA A 1092 -9.42 -69.12 20.52
N THR A 1093 -9.84 -68.26 19.58
CA THR A 1093 -9.32 -68.22 18.21
C THR A 1093 -8.78 -66.83 17.89
N ASN A 1094 -7.56 -66.76 17.34
CA ASN A 1094 -6.97 -65.52 16.85
C ASN A 1094 -7.64 -65.06 15.56
N TYR A 1095 -8.06 -63.79 15.54
CA TYR A 1095 -8.61 -63.12 14.38
C TYR A 1095 -7.79 -61.87 14.04
N ASN A 1096 -7.64 -61.61 12.75
CA ASN A 1096 -7.27 -60.30 12.25
C ASN A 1096 -8.56 -59.54 11.92
N CYS A 1097 -8.63 -58.26 12.29
CA CYS A 1097 -9.69 -57.32 11.96
C CYS A 1097 -9.09 -56.12 11.21
N ARG A 1098 -9.78 -55.60 10.21
CA ARG A 1098 -9.51 -54.29 9.61
C ARG A 1098 -10.80 -53.78 8.99
N LEU A 1099 -10.95 -52.47 8.85
CA LEU A 1099 -12.21 -51.91 8.38
C LEU A 1099 -11.97 -50.74 7.42
N ARG A 1100 -13.00 -50.39 6.66
CA ARG A 1100 -12.99 -49.24 5.74
C ARG A 1100 -14.36 -48.61 5.71
N THR A 1101 -14.40 -47.29 5.61
CA THR A 1101 -15.63 -46.50 5.41
C THR A 1101 -16.12 -46.59 3.97
N TYR A 1102 -17.39 -46.28 3.79
CA TYR A 1102 -18.09 -46.21 2.51
C TYR A 1102 -19.03 -45.01 2.49
N ASN A 1103 -18.93 -44.20 1.44
CA ASN A 1103 -19.78 -43.04 1.15
C ASN A 1103 -20.17 -43.04 -0.33
N GLY A 1104 -21.46 -42.87 -0.64
CA GLY A 1104 -21.98 -42.64 -1.99
C GLY A 1104 -21.65 -43.63 -3.13
N GLY A 1105 -20.91 -44.72 -2.88
CA GLY A 1105 -20.36 -45.60 -3.92
C GLY A 1105 -18.84 -45.83 -3.85
N VAL A 1106 -18.12 -45.02 -3.05
CA VAL A 1106 -16.66 -45.05 -2.91
C VAL A 1106 -16.27 -45.70 -1.58
N TYR A 1107 -15.16 -46.45 -1.59
CA TYR A 1107 -14.54 -47.03 -0.40
C TYR A 1107 -13.25 -46.31 -0.06
N SER A 1108 -12.97 -46.11 1.23
CA SER A 1108 -11.63 -45.73 1.68
C SER A 1108 -10.62 -46.88 1.58
N ALA A 1109 -9.35 -46.54 1.78
CA ALA A 1109 -8.34 -47.53 2.10
C ALA A 1109 -8.70 -48.28 3.39
N TYR A 1110 -8.17 -49.49 3.55
CA TYR A 1110 -8.32 -50.24 4.79
C TYR A 1110 -7.55 -49.56 5.93
N SER A 1111 -8.14 -49.56 7.13
CA SER A 1111 -7.45 -49.29 8.38
C SER A 1111 -6.22 -50.19 8.55
N SER A 1112 -5.37 -49.85 9.52
CA SER A 1112 -4.43 -50.79 10.09
C SER A 1112 -5.14 -52.08 10.52
N THR A 1113 -4.42 -53.21 10.46
CA THR A 1113 -4.96 -54.51 10.84
C THR A 1113 -4.70 -54.78 12.30
N VAL A 1114 -5.77 -54.95 13.06
CA VAL A 1114 -5.78 -55.17 14.51
C VAL A 1114 -6.00 -56.64 14.79
N ASN A 1115 -5.22 -57.21 15.71
CA ASN A 1115 -5.29 -58.61 16.07
C ASN A 1115 -5.99 -58.78 17.41
N PHE A 1116 -6.93 -59.71 17.50
CA PHE A 1116 -7.65 -60.01 18.74
C PHE A 1116 -7.91 -61.52 18.85
N THR A 1117 -8.08 -62.00 20.08
CA THR A 1117 -8.39 -63.41 20.36
C THR A 1117 -9.73 -63.46 21.09
N THR A 1118 -10.68 -64.22 20.55
CA THR A 1118 -11.96 -64.47 21.25
C THR A 1118 -11.74 -65.24 22.54
N SER A 1119 -12.54 -64.95 23.56
CA SER A 1119 -12.48 -65.66 24.84
C SER A 1119 -12.83 -67.17 24.68
N SER A 1120 -12.57 -67.99 25.70
CA SER A 1120 -13.08 -69.37 25.74
C SER A 1120 -14.54 -69.39 26.20
N SER A 1121 -15.39 -70.24 25.62
CA SER A 1121 -16.83 -70.27 25.93
C SER A 1121 -17.12 -70.85 27.32
N LYS A 1122 -17.58 -70.01 28.24
CA LYS A 1122 -18.14 -70.40 29.54
C LYS A 1122 -19.27 -69.44 29.95
N GLU A 1123 -20.44 -69.99 30.20
CA GLU A 1123 -21.43 -69.45 31.17
C GLU A 1123 -20.90 -69.75 32.60
N SER A 1124 -21.33 -69.13 33.71
CA SER A 1124 -22.45 -68.21 33.94
C SER A 1124 -22.25 -67.32 35.20
N ILE A 1125 -22.77 -66.09 35.13
CA ILE A 1125 -23.50 -65.29 36.15
C ILE A 1125 -23.06 -65.23 37.65
N ILE A 1126 -22.54 -64.03 37.99
CA ILE A 1126 -22.78 -63.11 39.15
C ILE A 1126 -22.52 -63.56 40.61
N SER A 1127 -21.88 -62.66 41.37
CA SER A 1127 -21.90 -62.63 42.84
C SER A 1127 -22.82 -61.56 43.41
N GLU A 1128 -23.79 -61.94 44.23
CA GLU A 1128 -25.06 -61.23 44.18
C GLU A 1128 -25.69 -60.86 45.53
N ASN A 1129 -26.55 -59.83 45.47
CA ASN A 1129 -27.86 -59.98 46.08
C ASN A 1129 -28.95 -59.79 45.00
N ILE A 1130 -29.91 -60.71 44.77
CA ILE A 1130 -29.83 -62.17 44.50
C ILE A 1130 -29.00 -63.06 45.49
N ASN A 1131 -28.17 -64.07 45.11
CA ASN A 1131 -27.19 -64.75 46.01
C ASN A 1131 -25.95 -65.32 45.26
N VAL A 1132 -24.68 -64.97 45.57
CA VAL A 1132 -23.51 -65.72 45.01
C VAL A 1132 -23.50 -67.15 45.55
N LEU A 1133 -23.22 -68.10 44.67
CA LEU A 1133 -22.88 -69.46 45.04
C LEU A 1133 -21.35 -69.55 45.08
N ASP A 1134 -20.78 -69.66 46.27
CA ASP A 1134 -19.34 -69.79 46.45
C ASP A 1134 -18.99 -71.24 46.82
N ILE A 1135 -17.69 -71.54 46.87
CA ILE A 1135 -17.16 -72.75 47.48
C ILE A 1135 -16.05 -72.39 48.46
N SER A 1136 -16.11 -73.00 49.64
CA SER A 1136 -15.04 -72.93 50.62
C SER A 1136 -14.44 -74.31 50.82
N CYS A 1137 -13.19 -74.47 50.39
CA CYS A 1137 -12.42 -75.71 50.39
C CYS A 1137 -11.40 -75.72 51.54
N ASN A 1138 -11.25 -76.88 52.16
CA ASN A 1138 -10.14 -77.20 53.05
C ASN A 1138 -9.59 -78.58 52.72
N VAL A 1139 -8.28 -78.75 52.93
CA VAL A 1139 -7.57 -79.99 52.64
C VAL A 1139 -6.82 -80.48 53.87
N TYR A 1140 -7.07 -81.72 54.28
CA TYR A 1140 -6.45 -82.29 55.48
C TYR A 1140 -6.16 -83.81 55.35
N PRO A 1141 -5.22 -84.36 56.12
CA PRO A 1141 -4.15 -83.62 56.81
C PRO A 1141 -3.26 -82.89 55.78
N ASN A 1142 -2.73 -81.73 56.16
CA ASN A 1142 -1.86 -80.92 55.30
C ASN A 1142 -0.74 -80.34 56.19
N PRO A 1143 0.50 -80.87 56.16
CA PRO A 1143 1.04 -81.82 55.19
C PRO A 1143 0.40 -83.22 55.19
N VAL A 1144 0.42 -83.88 54.04
CA VAL A 1144 -0.15 -85.22 53.80
C VAL A 1144 0.93 -86.25 53.44
N VAL A 1145 0.75 -87.50 53.85
CA VAL A 1145 1.66 -88.61 53.50
C VAL A 1145 1.06 -89.55 52.44
N SER A 1146 -0.22 -89.93 52.55
CA SER A 1146 -0.84 -90.90 51.63
C SER A 1146 -2.23 -90.49 51.16
N ASN A 1147 -3.22 -90.37 52.05
CA ASN A 1147 -4.58 -89.99 51.67
C ASN A 1147 -4.85 -88.52 52.04
N LEU A 1148 -5.13 -87.70 51.02
CA LEU A 1148 -5.56 -86.33 51.19
C LEU A 1148 -7.09 -86.26 51.13
N LYS A 1149 -7.71 -85.80 52.21
CA LYS A 1149 -9.13 -85.44 52.21
C LYS A 1149 -9.29 -84.00 51.72
N VAL A 1150 -10.18 -83.83 50.77
CA VAL A 1150 -10.61 -82.57 50.20
C VAL A 1150 -12.05 -82.36 50.65
N ALA A 1151 -12.24 -81.48 51.62
CA ALA A 1151 -13.54 -81.14 52.18
C ALA A 1151 -13.97 -79.76 51.65
N PHE A 1152 -15.20 -79.61 51.18
CA PHE A 1152 -15.70 -78.35 50.65
C PHE A 1152 -17.20 -78.19 50.87
N ASN A 1153 -17.63 -76.97 51.18
CA ASN A 1153 -19.05 -76.61 51.24
C ASN A 1153 -19.47 -76.06 49.88
N ALA A 1154 -20.53 -76.62 49.29
CA ALA A 1154 -21.11 -76.21 48.02
C ALA A 1154 -22.53 -75.68 48.22
N ASP A 1155 -22.79 -74.42 47.83
CA ASP A 1155 -24.09 -73.77 48.11
C ASP A 1155 -25.29 -74.35 47.31
N VAL A 1156 -25.04 -75.15 46.27
CA VAL A 1156 -26.04 -75.97 45.56
C VAL A 1156 -25.45 -77.32 45.12
N GLU A 1157 -26.34 -78.29 44.84
CA GLU A 1157 -25.96 -79.59 44.30
C GLU A 1157 -25.51 -79.47 42.84
N SER A 1158 -24.28 -79.92 42.53
CA SER A 1158 -23.65 -79.75 41.21
C SER A 1158 -22.55 -80.80 40.97
N GLU A 1159 -22.05 -80.89 39.74
CA GLU A 1159 -20.93 -81.77 39.39
C GLU A 1159 -19.58 -81.05 39.61
N PHE A 1160 -18.72 -81.64 40.45
CA PHE A 1160 -17.42 -81.12 40.83
C PHE A 1160 -16.29 -81.90 40.18
N SER A 1161 -15.47 -81.21 39.39
CA SER A 1161 -14.17 -81.69 38.93
C SER A 1161 -13.10 -81.28 39.95
N ILE A 1162 -12.74 -82.19 40.85
CA ILE A 1162 -11.64 -81.99 41.81
C ILE A 1162 -10.37 -82.57 41.23
N SER A 1163 -9.26 -81.83 41.28
CA SER A 1163 -8.01 -82.24 40.65
C SER A 1163 -6.76 -81.77 41.37
N ILE A 1164 -5.73 -82.61 41.40
CA ILE A 1164 -4.43 -82.28 41.99
C ILE A 1164 -3.46 -81.91 40.88
N VAL A 1165 -2.82 -80.75 41.02
CA VAL A 1165 -1.80 -80.23 40.09
C VAL A 1165 -0.47 -80.00 40.83
N ASP A 1166 0.66 -80.11 40.12
CA ASP A 1166 1.96 -79.66 40.63
C ASP A 1166 2.16 -78.13 40.49
N ILE A 1167 3.26 -77.61 41.02
CA ILE A 1167 3.58 -76.16 40.98
C ILE A 1167 3.70 -75.57 39.57
N SER A 1168 3.84 -76.39 38.52
CA SER A 1168 3.82 -75.93 37.12
C SER A 1168 2.40 -75.85 36.53
N GLY A 1169 1.37 -76.16 37.33
CA GLY A 1169 -0.02 -76.25 36.89
C GLY A 1169 -0.38 -77.57 36.21
N ARG A 1170 0.55 -78.53 36.11
CA ARG A 1170 0.32 -79.80 35.43
C ARG A 1170 -0.58 -80.71 36.27
N LYS A 1171 -1.76 -81.05 35.73
CA LYS A 1171 -2.74 -81.92 36.39
C LYS A 1171 -2.24 -83.36 36.50
N LEU A 1172 -2.13 -83.86 37.73
CA LEU A 1172 -1.63 -85.20 38.08
C LEU A 1172 -2.77 -86.19 38.33
N ARG A 1173 -3.84 -85.74 38.99
CA ARG A 1173 -5.05 -86.54 39.29
C ARG A 1173 -6.30 -85.68 39.08
N SER A 1174 -7.41 -86.31 38.71
CA SER A 1174 -8.72 -85.66 38.56
C SER A 1174 -9.80 -86.68 38.90
N ILE A 1175 -10.86 -86.25 39.57
CA ILE A 1175 -12.13 -86.96 39.67
C ILE A 1175 -13.26 -86.00 39.32
N ALA A 1176 -14.32 -86.51 38.71
CA ALA A 1176 -15.60 -85.82 38.58
C ALA A 1176 -16.62 -86.55 39.46
N THR A 1177 -17.44 -85.82 40.18
CA THR A 1177 -18.45 -86.36 41.11
C THR A 1177 -19.63 -85.41 41.22
N MET A 1178 -20.82 -85.92 41.54
CA MET A 1178 -21.85 -85.06 42.11
C MET A 1178 -21.47 -84.71 43.56
N GLY A 1179 -21.57 -83.45 43.92
CA GLY A 1179 -21.52 -82.95 45.29
C GLY A 1179 -22.87 -82.34 45.65
N ASN A 1180 -23.36 -82.65 46.85
CA ASN A 1180 -24.66 -82.22 47.35
C ASN A 1180 -24.60 -80.76 47.81
N ASN A 1181 -25.76 -80.12 47.96
CA ASN A 1181 -25.84 -78.84 48.67
C ASN A 1181 -25.38 -79.03 50.13
N GLY A 1182 -24.45 -78.20 50.60
CA GLY A 1182 -23.81 -78.27 51.90
C GLY A 1182 -22.42 -78.92 51.85
N HIS A 1183 -22.07 -79.66 52.92
CA HIS A 1183 -20.72 -80.20 53.10
C HIS A 1183 -20.47 -81.48 52.29
N ASN A 1184 -19.35 -81.51 51.57
CA ASN A 1184 -18.88 -82.66 50.79
C ASN A 1184 -17.41 -82.97 51.14
N GLU A 1185 -17.03 -84.24 51.17
CA GLU A 1185 -15.65 -84.67 51.48
C GLU A 1185 -15.24 -85.82 50.54
N ILE A 1186 -14.08 -85.69 49.89
CA ILE A 1186 -13.53 -86.68 48.95
C ILE A 1186 -12.07 -86.96 49.25
N GLU A 1187 -11.68 -88.24 49.17
CA GLU A 1187 -10.30 -88.68 49.37
C GLU A 1187 -9.56 -88.92 48.06
N PHE A 1188 -8.33 -88.40 47.98
CA PHE A 1188 -7.35 -88.74 46.97
C PHE A 1188 -6.21 -89.53 47.62
N ASP A 1189 -5.96 -90.75 47.15
CA ASP A 1189 -4.65 -91.38 47.35
C ASP A 1189 -3.62 -90.63 46.51
N VAL A 1190 -2.66 -90.04 47.22
CA VAL A 1190 -1.51 -89.27 46.74
C VAL A 1190 -0.19 -89.89 47.21
N ALA A 1191 -0.18 -91.11 47.76
CA ALA A 1191 1.00 -91.75 48.34
C ALA A 1191 2.17 -91.86 47.34
N ASP A 1192 1.88 -92.04 46.06
CA ASP A 1192 2.84 -92.14 44.96
C ASP A 1192 3.31 -90.78 44.40
N LEU A 1193 2.73 -89.67 44.85
CA LEU A 1193 3.23 -88.34 44.54
C LEU A 1193 4.52 -88.10 45.33
N LYS A 1194 5.51 -87.50 44.66
CA LYS A 1194 6.79 -87.15 45.29
C LYS A 1194 6.59 -86.07 46.35
N THR A 1195 7.46 -86.02 47.35
CA THR A 1195 7.48 -84.95 48.36
C THR A 1195 7.64 -83.58 47.69
N GLY A 1196 6.76 -82.64 48.02
CA GLY A 1196 6.68 -81.35 47.34
C GLY A 1196 5.39 -80.58 47.62
N ILE A 1197 5.27 -79.40 47.01
CA ILE A 1197 4.07 -78.55 47.07
C ILE A 1197 3.18 -78.88 45.88
N TYR A 1198 1.88 -79.04 46.14
CA TYR A 1198 0.85 -79.33 45.16
C TYR A 1198 -0.38 -78.46 45.44
N PHE A 1199 -1.29 -78.37 44.48
CA PHE A 1199 -2.54 -77.66 44.65
C PHE A 1199 -3.72 -78.56 44.32
N VAL A 1200 -4.77 -78.51 45.13
CA VAL A 1200 -6.08 -79.04 44.80
C VAL A 1200 -6.88 -77.92 44.15
N ASN A 1201 -7.30 -78.15 42.92
CA ASN A 1201 -8.21 -77.29 42.17
C ASN A 1201 -9.59 -77.97 42.19
N ILE A 1202 -10.55 -77.36 42.88
CA ILE A 1202 -11.97 -77.72 42.78
C ILE A 1202 -12.61 -76.80 41.76
N GLU A 1203 -13.36 -77.35 40.80
CA GLU A 1203 -14.06 -76.58 39.78
C GLU A 1203 -15.43 -77.19 39.50
N CYS A 1204 -16.47 -76.37 39.47
CA CYS A 1204 -17.80 -76.72 38.97
C CYS A 1204 -18.30 -75.71 37.93
N SER A 1205 -19.60 -75.75 37.65
CA SER A 1205 -20.30 -74.83 36.74
C SER A 1205 -20.34 -73.37 37.22
N TYR A 1206 -20.28 -73.12 38.53
CA TYR A 1206 -20.49 -71.78 39.11
C TYR A 1206 -19.31 -71.24 39.94
N ALA A 1207 -18.46 -72.09 40.53
CA ALA A 1207 -17.33 -71.68 41.35
C ALA A 1207 -16.06 -72.49 41.04
N LYS A 1208 -14.89 -71.90 41.36
CA LYS A 1208 -13.58 -72.54 41.24
C LYS A 1208 -12.64 -72.03 42.32
N GLU A 1209 -12.08 -72.96 43.09
CA GLU A 1209 -11.13 -72.65 44.16
C GLU A 1209 -9.84 -73.47 44.00
N VAL A 1210 -8.72 -72.90 44.43
CA VAL A 1210 -7.39 -73.49 44.35
C VAL A 1210 -6.72 -73.41 45.72
N ILE A 1211 -6.50 -74.55 46.36
CA ILE A 1211 -5.90 -74.62 47.69
C ILE A 1211 -4.59 -75.43 47.68
N ARG A 1212 -3.58 -74.89 48.38
CA ARG A 1212 -2.23 -75.47 48.43
C ARG A 1212 -2.14 -76.55 49.50
N PHE A 1213 -1.59 -77.72 49.15
CA PHE A 1213 -1.15 -78.72 50.12
C PHE A 1213 0.29 -79.16 49.90
N ILE A 1214 0.88 -79.76 50.94
CA ILE A 1214 2.26 -80.25 50.92
C ILE A 1214 2.22 -81.77 51.08
N LYS A 1215 2.80 -82.49 50.12
CA LYS A 1215 3.09 -83.94 50.24
C LYS A 1215 4.42 -84.11 50.96
N CYS A 1216 4.45 -84.87 52.04
CA CYS A 1216 5.66 -85.35 52.71
C CYS A 1216 5.86 -86.87 52.52
N GLU A 1217 7.01 -87.39 52.94
CA GLU A 1217 7.35 -88.83 52.87
C GLU A 1217 6.56 -89.67 53.87
#